data_AF-A0A7U6KJ31-F1
#
_entry.id   AF-A0A7U6KJ31-F1
#
_cell.length_a   1.000
_cell.length_b   1.000
_cell.length_c   1.000
_cell.angle_alpha   90.00
_cell.angle_beta   90.00
_cell.angle_gamma   90.00
#
_symmetry.space_group_name_H-M   'P 1'
#
loop_
_entity.id
_entity.type
_entity.pdbx_description
1 polymer ?
#
loop_
_entity_poly.entity_id
_entity_poly.type
_entity_poly.pdbx_seq_one_letter_code
_entity_poly.pdbx_strand_id
1 'polypeptide(L)'
;MGGHLWWVLDDAGFLFSEELLQTEVYHSSSSSSITWAQSYLREYLNGINNQGGSSTLLDKLFTQKEQSAILESEIVTPENPSYHTQGGPNTKDKLFLLSLQEIENSTFGFTNNNTRKNGDGSNLANWYWLRSSGVFQNFASCVEPFGNVNAGGSYVENAIGYVRPAFYMDPSAVVLTSSDKEDTVIKDFSGLPGIKSYEGGEWKVTLQNNDFRKPNVSNISRNKNRLTFQYSQIETGKNHKLSAMITTRSGSEERIVSYGVLADASSLSSGSVSVTLPSDFDDQGYALKLFSEQVNGEKDTDYTSELVEVSVPPAIKEIATVAITDLMAPVAGEPFDTAAKCETEGIDTSNITVDYETSRQAVRGNAAYNTEYTIAVTLKTLDSYTFTDATEATIEGNRGDAFYDSSSQKLTIKYSYPATKKATLIRIITPDKITGIANGTKMTKEALGLPQSVLIVTEDESVTEAQVIWNLDDLADGSYDPENTTEQHFQLNGTVVLPSSISNDDHISLKITILIMVSEAGHAGEPKVNLKSGTYTNNLVITLASETEGATIYYTMNGSTPTVTSTKYTSPILVSGIRGNPKSVVIKAIAVKKGLQSSKMVEFVYDLNIPVPPNVIQDSGLDRIDTEKTEVSNPSTDEVLIPEAEEKRELPNYQVAIESDVIEKNEDYTINISGDMSKLIGITVDEDMITEDQYRVDVRASTVTLRKEYINTLPVGKHTIKINFENGSAKVIISIKEKDDKRDNPIVQSSERPINKPEIKEQDLPGKETTSFWWLWLLIIILAGICYRYYYLKKKNRKQ
;
A
#
# COMPACT_ATOMS: atom_id res chain seq x y z
N MET A 1 -19.67 -61.95 -2.37
CA MET A 1 -18.51 -62.71 -2.89
C MET A 1 -18.95 -64.11 -3.26
N GLY A 2 -18.50 -64.60 -4.41
CA GLY A 2 -18.82 -65.92 -4.94
C GLY A 2 -20.31 -66.18 -5.20
N GLY A 3 -21.12 -65.13 -5.35
CA GLY A 3 -22.57 -65.24 -5.55
C GLY A 3 -23.38 -65.59 -4.30
N HIS A 4 -22.78 -65.57 -3.10
CA HIS A 4 -23.42 -65.95 -1.84
C HIS A 4 -23.38 -64.84 -0.78
N LEU A 5 -24.27 -64.95 0.21
CA LEU A 5 -24.28 -64.12 1.42
C LEU A 5 -23.36 -64.70 2.51
N TRP A 6 -22.68 -63.82 3.20
CA TRP A 6 -21.69 -64.16 4.22
C TRP A 6 -21.91 -63.31 5.47
N TRP A 7 -22.03 -63.98 6.61
CA TRP A 7 -22.10 -63.35 7.91
C TRP A 7 -20.69 -62.98 8.37
N VAL A 8 -20.45 -61.69 8.59
CA VAL A 8 -19.24 -61.18 9.23
C VAL A 8 -19.32 -61.47 10.73
N LEU A 9 -18.43 -62.34 11.21
CA LEU A 9 -18.37 -62.78 12.61
C LEU A 9 -17.51 -61.85 13.47
N ASP A 10 -16.49 -61.22 12.91
CA ASP A 10 -15.63 -60.25 13.60
C ASP A 10 -14.99 -59.21 12.65
N ASP A 11 -14.33 -58.21 13.24
CA ASP A 11 -13.65 -57.11 12.55
C ASP A 11 -12.36 -57.53 11.84
N ALA A 12 -11.86 -58.75 12.07
CA ALA A 12 -10.68 -59.28 11.39
C ALA A 12 -11.02 -59.86 10.00
N GLY A 13 -12.27 -59.69 9.54
CA GLY A 13 -12.74 -60.22 8.27
C GLY A 13 -13.07 -61.70 8.36
N PHE A 14 -13.45 -62.23 9.52
CA PHE A 14 -13.92 -63.61 9.64
C PHE A 14 -15.34 -63.74 9.08
N LEU A 15 -15.50 -64.44 7.96
CA LEU A 15 -16.78 -64.62 7.27
C LEU A 15 -17.26 -66.07 7.35
N PHE A 16 -18.56 -66.24 7.51
CA PHE A 16 -19.23 -67.53 7.54
C PHE A 16 -20.44 -67.55 6.61
N SER A 17 -20.59 -68.58 5.80
CA SER A 17 -21.67 -68.64 4.82
C SER A 17 -23.04 -68.61 5.51
N GLU A 18 -23.97 -67.80 5.02
CA GLU A 18 -25.37 -67.85 5.46
C GLU A 18 -26.14 -69.02 4.87
N GLU A 19 -25.62 -69.60 3.78
CA GLU A 19 -26.29 -70.62 2.98
C GLU A 19 -25.67 -72.01 3.22
N LEU A 20 -26.47 -73.08 3.15
CA LEU A 20 -25.94 -74.44 3.01
C LEU A 20 -25.66 -74.68 1.53
N LEU A 21 -24.40 -74.94 1.18
CA LEU A 21 -24.00 -74.94 -0.23
C LEU A 21 -24.33 -76.26 -0.93
N GLN A 22 -23.76 -77.36 -0.44
CA GLN A 22 -23.97 -78.70 -1.00
C GLN A 22 -23.71 -79.76 0.06
N THR A 23 -24.19 -80.97 -0.15
CA THR A 23 -23.86 -82.13 0.67
C THR A 23 -22.53 -82.73 0.26
N GLU A 24 -21.68 -83.07 1.23
CA GLU A 24 -20.43 -83.79 1.02
C GLU A 24 -20.11 -84.70 2.21
N VAL A 25 -19.39 -85.79 1.94
CA VAL A 25 -18.84 -86.65 3.00
C VAL A 25 -17.70 -85.92 3.70
N TYR A 26 -17.59 -86.09 5.02
CA TYR A 26 -16.43 -85.59 5.76
C TYR A 26 -15.15 -86.37 5.39
N HIS A 27 -15.27 -87.71 5.29
CA HIS A 27 -14.23 -88.61 4.80
C HIS A 27 -14.84 -89.91 4.24
N SER A 28 -14.17 -90.58 3.30
CA SER A 28 -14.74 -91.70 2.53
C SER A 28 -14.68 -93.08 3.22
N SER A 29 -14.13 -93.19 4.43
CA SER A 29 -13.93 -94.46 5.15
C SER A 29 -14.42 -94.40 6.59
N SER A 30 -15.36 -95.28 6.97
CA SER A 30 -15.90 -95.42 8.35
C SER A 30 -14.95 -96.01 9.38
N SER A 31 -13.92 -96.74 8.95
CA SER A 31 -12.99 -97.45 9.85
C SER A 31 -11.72 -96.66 10.19
N SER A 32 -11.55 -95.47 9.60
CA SER A 32 -10.36 -94.64 9.79
C SER A 32 -10.57 -93.67 10.94
N SER A 33 -9.66 -93.66 11.91
CA SER A 33 -9.48 -92.51 12.80
C SER A 33 -9.02 -91.34 11.93
N ILE A 34 -9.84 -90.29 11.83
CA ILE A 34 -9.61 -89.15 10.95
C ILE A 34 -9.68 -87.83 11.73
N THR A 35 -8.75 -86.94 11.44
CA THR A 35 -8.70 -85.57 11.96
C THR A 35 -9.06 -84.58 10.84
N TRP A 36 -9.32 -83.31 11.18
CA TRP A 36 -9.58 -82.28 10.16
C TRP A 36 -8.48 -82.22 9.11
N ALA A 37 -7.22 -82.29 9.55
CA ALA A 37 -6.04 -82.25 8.70
C ALA A 37 -6.01 -83.34 7.62
N GLN A 38 -6.62 -84.50 7.90
CA GLN A 38 -6.66 -85.67 7.02
C GLN A 38 -8.01 -85.84 6.31
N SER A 39 -8.99 -84.99 6.62
CA SER A 39 -10.36 -85.14 6.11
C SER A 39 -10.42 -84.92 4.60
N TYR A 40 -11.28 -85.68 3.92
CA TYR A 40 -11.52 -85.49 2.48
C TYR A 40 -12.20 -84.14 2.23
N LEU A 41 -13.08 -83.74 3.14
CA LEU A 41 -13.79 -82.47 3.02
C LEU A 41 -12.84 -81.28 3.02
N ARG A 42 -11.81 -81.26 3.87
CA ARG A 42 -10.77 -80.22 3.83
C ARG A 42 -10.05 -80.18 2.48
N GLU A 43 -9.71 -81.35 1.93
CA GLU A 43 -9.10 -81.46 0.59
C GLU A 43 -10.04 -80.96 -0.50
N TYR A 44 -11.33 -81.28 -0.45
CA TYR A 44 -12.35 -80.79 -1.38
C TYR A 44 -12.52 -79.26 -1.31
N LEU A 45 -12.49 -78.69 -0.10
CA LEU A 45 -12.60 -77.26 0.12
C LEU A 45 -11.45 -76.47 -0.50
N ASN A 46 -10.21 -76.94 -0.33
CA ASN A 46 -8.99 -76.16 -0.65
C ASN A 46 -8.12 -76.73 -1.79
N GLY A 47 -8.42 -77.93 -2.31
CA GLY A 47 -7.61 -78.59 -3.34
C GLY A 47 -6.32 -79.24 -2.88
N ILE A 48 -6.23 -79.56 -1.60
CA ILE A 48 -5.05 -80.21 -1.02
C ILE A 48 -4.93 -81.63 -1.62
N ASN A 49 -3.72 -82.02 -2.05
CA ASN A 49 -3.42 -83.35 -2.66
C ASN A 49 -4.17 -83.69 -3.97
N ASN A 50 -4.75 -82.71 -4.64
CA ASN A 50 -5.57 -82.91 -5.84
C ASN A 50 -4.71 -83.27 -7.08
N GLN A 51 -4.30 -84.54 -7.21
CA GLN A 51 -3.50 -85.03 -8.34
C GLN A 51 -4.30 -85.27 -9.63
N GLY A 52 -5.57 -84.83 -9.70
CA GLY A 52 -6.51 -85.23 -10.76
C GLY A 52 -7.33 -84.11 -11.42
N GLY A 53 -7.05 -82.84 -11.16
CA GLY A 53 -7.67 -81.73 -11.91
C GLY A 53 -9.19 -81.55 -11.73
N SER A 54 -9.80 -82.09 -10.67
CA SER A 54 -11.21 -81.80 -10.33
C SER A 54 -11.32 -80.45 -9.62
N SER A 55 -12.28 -79.60 -10.01
CA SER A 55 -12.47 -78.28 -9.40
C SER A 55 -12.84 -78.37 -7.93
N THR A 56 -12.13 -77.61 -7.10
CA THR A 56 -12.35 -77.52 -5.64
C THR A 56 -13.58 -76.68 -5.33
N LEU A 57 -14.06 -76.69 -4.09
CA LEU A 57 -15.13 -75.76 -3.71
C LEU A 57 -14.66 -74.30 -3.84
N LEU A 58 -13.40 -74.00 -3.48
CA LEU A 58 -12.80 -72.68 -3.66
C LEU A 58 -12.86 -72.22 -5.13
N ASP A 59 -12.52 -73.09 -6.08
CA ASP A 59 -12.56 -72.79 -7.52
C ASP A 59 -13.96 -72.66 -8.09
N LYS A 60 -14.92 -73.39 -7.51
CA LYS A 60 -16.32 -73.34 -7.94
C LYS A 60 -17.02 -72.08 -7.44
N LEU A 61 -16.71 -71.64 -6.23
CA LEU A 61 -17.37 -70.51 -5.59
C LEU A 61 -16.73 -69.18 -5.98
N PHE A 62 -15.41 -69.10 -6.00
CA PHE A 62 -14.71 -67.82 -6.07
C PHE A 62 -13.91 -67.70 -7.36
N THR A 63 -14.02 -66.54 -8.01
CA THR A 63 -13.13 -66.13 -9.09
C THR A 63 -11.68 -66.05 -8.59
N GLN A 64 -10.69 -66.15 -9.47
CA GLN A 64 -9.28 -66.02 -9.09
C GLN A 64 -8.98 -64.73 -8.30
N LYS A 65 -9.67 -63.64 -8.65
CA LYS A 65 -9.51 -62.35 -7.96
C LYS A 65 -10.10 -62.40 -6.54
N GLU A 66 -11.29 -62.94 -6.36
CA GLU A 66 -11.86 -63.16 -5.02
C GLU A 66 -11.00 -64.11 -4.19
N GLN A 67 -10.47 -65.19 -4.78
CA GLN A 67 -9.55 -66.11 -4.09
C GLN A 67 -8.27 -65.42 -3.60
N SER A 68 -7.81 -64.37 -4.29
CA SER A 68 -6.65 -63.57 -3.85
C SER A 68 -6.96 -62.69 -2.64
N ALA A 69 -8.24 -62.38 -2.40
CA ALA A 69 -8.71 -61.67 -1.21
C ALA A 69 -9.03 -62.61 -0.04
N ILE A 70 -8.93 -63.93 -0.21
CA ILE A 70 -9.11 -64.92 0.87
C ILE A 70 -7.73 -65.31 1.42
N LEU A 71 -7.54 -65.06 2.72
CA LEU A 71 -6.29 -65.32 3.43
C LEU A 71 -6.10 -66.81 3.68
N GLU A 72 -4.89 -67.32 3.39
CA GLU A 72 -4.45 -68.60 3.92
C GLU A 72 -4.13 -68.42 5.41
N SER A 73 -4.94 -69.06 6.26
CA SER A 73 -4.93 -68.82 7.71
C SER A 73 -4.57 -70.08 8.48
N GLU A 74 -3.89 -69.93 9.62
CA GLU A 74 -3.69 -71.05 10.54
C GLU A 74 -5.01 -71.38 11.24
N ILE A 75 -5.51 -72.59 11.05
CA ILE A 75 -6.76 -73.07 11.62
C ILE A 75 -6.44 -74.01 12.78
N VAL A 76 -6.82 -73.58 13.98
CA VAL A 76 -6.60 -74.33 15.22
C VAL A 76 -7.60 -75.46 15.33
N THR A 77 -7.17 -76.70 15.57
CA THR A 77 -8.03 -77.90 15.64
C THR A 77 -8.12 -78.44 17.07
N PRO A 78 -8.85 -77.77 17.98
CA PRO A 78 -8.88 -78.16 19.39
C PRO A 78 -9.55 -79.53 19.57
N GLU A 79 -9.26 -80.17 20.71
CA GLU A 79 -9.99 -81.36 21.13
C GLU A 79 -11.48 -81.07 21.34
N ASN A 80 -12.31 -82.11 21.18
CA ASN A 80 -13.73 -82.03 21.48
C ASN A 80 -13.91 -81.83 23.00
N PRO A 81 -14.55 -80.74 23.46
CA PRO A 81 -14.66 -80.44 24.89
C PRO A 81 -15.55 -81.42 25.67
N SER A 82 -16.50 -82.09 25.00
CA SER A 82 -17.44 -83.02 25.63
C SER A 82 -16.91 -84.45 25.72
N TYR A 83 -16.05 -84.86 24.78
CA TYR A 83 -15.57 -86.24 24.64
C TYR A 83 -14.05 -86.39 24.73
N HIS A 84 -13.30 -85.28 24.78
CA HIS A 84 -11.82 -85.24 24.78
C HIS A 84 -11.16 -85.94 23.58
N THR A 85 -11.90 -86.14 22.49
CA THR A 85 -11.40 -86.65 21.22
C THR A 85 -10.46 -85.62 20.60
N GLN A 86 -9.23 -86.02 20.29
CA GLN A 86 -8.21 -85.13 19.74
C GLN A 86 -8.56 -84.67 18.31
N GLY A 87 -8.53 -83.36 18.07
CA GLY A 87 -8.85 -82.73 16.78
C GLY A 87 -7.75 -82.85 15.71
N GLY A 88 -6.53 -83.23 16.11
CA GLY A 88 -5.36 -83.36 15.23
C GLY A 88 -4.44 -82.14 15.26
N PRO A 89 -3.49 -82.04 14.31
CA PRO A 89 -2.64 -80.86 14.18
C PRO A 89 -3.41 -79.68 13.57
N ASN A 90 -2.96 -78.45 13.87
CA ASN A 90 -3.43 -77.24 13.18
C ASN A 90 -3.16 -77.35 11.68
N THR A 91 -3.98 -76.67 10.88
CA THR A 91 -3.88 -76.65 9.42
C THR A 91 -3.66 -75.24 8.89
N LYS A 92 -3.31 -75.12 7.61
CA LYS A 92 -3.34 -73.85 6.88
C LYS A 92 -4.35 -73.98 5.76
N ASP A 93 -5.42 -73.20 5.86
CA ASP A 93 -6.58 -73.33 4.97
C ASP A 93 -7.07 -71.94 4.54
N LYS A 94 -7.66 -71.86 3.33
CA LYS A 94 -8.41 -70.69 2.87
C LYS A 94 -9.89 -70.83 3.25
N LEU A 95 -10.47 -71.99 2.96
CA LEU A 95 -11.83 -72.34 3.37
C LEU A 95 -11.77 -73.42 4.46
N PHE A 96 -12.57 -73.26 5.51
CA PHE A 96 -12.70 -74.23 6.58
C PHE A 96 -14.13 -74.29 7.11
N LEU A 97 -14.41 -75.19 8.05
CA LEU A 97 -15.68 -75.23 8.77
C LEU A 97 -15.48 -74.69 10.18
N LEU A 98 -16.53 -74.15 10.80
CA LEU A 98 -16.44 -73.76 12.21
C LEU A 98 -16.22 -75.00 13.11
N SER A 99 -15.55 -74.80 14.23
CA SER A 99 -15.43 -75.73 15.35
C SER A 99 -16.62 -75.64 16.29
N LEU A 100 -16.69 -76.58 17.24
CA LEU A 100 -17.58 -76.51 18.39
C LEU A 100 -17.42 -75.19 19.16
N GLN A 101 -16.18 -74.76 19.42
CA GLN A 101 -15.93 -73.52 20.17
C GLN A 101 -16.42 -72.28 19.41
N GLU A 102 -16.17 -72.21 18.09
CA GLU A 102 -16.59 -71.07 17.26
C GLU A 102 -18.12 -71.02 17.09
N ILE A 103 -18.79 -72.16 16.86
CA ILE A 103 -20.25 -72.18 16.70
C ILE A 103 -21.00 -71.94 18.02
N GLU A 104 -20.36 -72.19 19.15
CA GLU A 104 -20.89 -71.88 20.48
C GLU A 104 -20.52 -70.47 20.97
N ASN A 105 -19.69 -69.74 20.23
CA ASN A 105 -19.23 -68.42 20.63
C ASN A 105 -20.33 -67.36 20.43
N SER A 106 -20.87 -66.83 21.53
CA SER A 106 -21.89 -65.79 21.49
C SER A 106 -21.39 -64.45 20.96
N THR A 107 -20.07 -64.18 20.98
CA THR A 107 -19.53 -62.92 20.42
C THR A 107 -19.63 -62.87 18.90
N PHE A 108 -19.69 -64.03 18.24
CA PHE A 108 -19.97 -64.17 16.81
C PHE A 108 -21.47 -64.14 16.48
N GLY A 109 -22.33 -63.82 17.46
CA GLY A 109 -23.77 -63.74 17.30
C GLY A 109 -24.52 -65.07 17.49
N PHE A 110 -23.82 -66.19 17.75
CA PHE A 110 -24.44 -67.49 18.01
C PHE A 110 -25.02 -67.62 19.43
N THR A 111 -26.07 -66.84 19.71
CA THR A 111 -26.68 -66.74 21.04
C THR A 111 -27.62 -67.89 21.40
N ASN A 112 -28.17 -68.60 20.41
CA ASN A 112 -29.07 -69.73 20.62
C ASN A 112 -29.20 -70.61 19.36
N ASN A 113 -30.00 -71.68 19.44
CA ASN A 113 -30.20 -72.59 18.32
C ASN A 113 -30.74 -71.90 17.05
N ASN A 114 -31.61 -70.88 17.18
CA ASN A 114 -32.13 -70.17 16.00
C ASN A 114 -31.04 -69.38 15.26
N THR A 115 -29.98 -68.93 15.94
CA THR A 115 -28.86 -68.25 15.28
C THR A 115 -27.89 -69.24 14.59
N ARG A 116 -27.97 -70.53 14.93
CA ARG A 116 -27.11 -71.58 14.33
C ARG A 116 -27.80 -72.33 13.20
N LYS A 117 -29.13 -72.52 13.28
CA LYS A 117 -29.89 -73.23 12.24
C LYS A 117 -29.81 -72.50 10.90
N ASN A 118 -29.95 -73.25 9.81
CA ASN A 118 -30.11 -72.67 8.48
C ASN A 118 -31.59 -72.69 8.06
N GLY A 119 -32.13 -71.55 7.66
CA GLY A 119 -33.55 -71.39 7.31
C GLY A 119 -34.48 -71.47 8.53
N ASP A 120 -35.76 -71.80 8.30
CA ASP A 120 -36.77 -71.89 9.36
C ASP A 120 -36.65 -73.17 10.22
N GLY A 121 -35.85 -74.15 9.78
CA GLY A 121 -35.68 -75.46 10.42
C GLY A 121 -36.74 -76.50 10.02
N SER A 122 -37.56 -76.22 9.01
CA SER A 122 -38.62 -77.13 8.54
C SER A 122 -38.09 -78.32 7.73
N ASN A 123 -36.91 -78.18 7.11
CA ASN A 123 -36.26 -79.28 6.38
C ASN A 123 -35.30 -80.06 7.29
N LEU A 124 -35.72 -81.26 7.70
CA LEU A 124 -34.94 -82.16 8.56
C LEU A 124 -33.63 -82.66 7.90
N ALA A 125 -33.38 -82.35 6.63
CA ALA A 125 -32.11 -82.62 5.95
C ALA A 125 -31.04 -81.53 6.17
N ASN A 126 -31.38 -80.35 6.71
CA ASN A 126 -30.50 -79.16 6.79
C ASN A 126 -29.48 -79.19 7.95
N TRP A 127 -28.85 -80.33 8.23
CA TRP A 127 -27.75 -80.40 9.18
C TRP A 127 -26.40 -80.21 8.47
N TYR A 128 -25.41 -79.64 9.15
CA TYR A 128 -24.10 -79.34 8.54
C TYR A 128 -22.92 -79.71 9.43
N TRP A 129 -21.80 -80.00 8.78
CA TRP A 129 -20.57 -80.42 9.44
C TRP A 129 -19.90 -79.28 10.22
N LEU A 130 -19.28 -79.63 11.34
CA LEU A 130 -18.24 -78.84 12.01
C LEU A 130 -16.90 -79.54 11.80
N ARG A 131 -15.80 -78.79 11.81
CA ARG A 131 -14.46 -79.40 11.67
C ARG A 131 -14.03 -80.21 12.89
N SER A 132 -14.62 -79.97 14.06
CA SER A 132 -14.30 -80.67 15.31
C SER A 132 -14.67 -82.16 15.22
N SER A 133 -13.80 -83.04 15.71
CA SER A 133 -14.10 -84.47 15.87
C SER A 133 -15.33 -84.69 16.75
N GLY A 134 -16.04 -85.81 16.57
CA GLY A 134 -17.18 -86.21 17.39
C GLY A 134 -16.77 -87.04 18.60
N VAL A 135 -17.63 -87.99 19.00
CA VAL A 135 -17.37 -88.94 20.10
C VAL A 135 -16.12 -89.80 19.86
N PHE A 136 -15.81 -90.11 18.60
CA PHE A 136 -14.59 -90.78 18.16
C PHE A 136 -14.05 -90.08 16.92
N GLN A 137 -12.79 -90.36 16.55
CA GLN A 137 -12.18 -89.76 15.35
C GLN A 137 -12.79 -90.25 14.03
N ASN A 138 -13.65 -91.28 14.00
CA ASN A 138 -14.46 -91.61 12.82
C ASN A 138 -15.85 -90.94 12.83
N PHE A 139 -16.07 -89.97 13.73
CA PHE A 139 -17.22 -89.07 13.77
C PHE A 139 -16.73 -87.62 13.66
N ALA A 140 -17.52 -86.78 13.02
CA ALA A 140 -17.35 -85.33 13.04
C ALA A 140 -18.57 -84.67 13.67
N SER A 141 -18.34 -83.68 14.52
CA SER A 141 -19.40 -82.89 15.15
C SER A 141 -20.24 -82.18 14.09
N CYS A 142 -21.48 -81.87 14.40
CA CYS A 142 -22.38 -81.22 13.47
C CYS A 142 -23.40 -80.32 14.16
N VAL A 143 -24.08 -79.49 13.37
CA VAL A 143 -25.25 -78.73 13.81
C VAL A 143 -26.48 -79.35 13.17
N GLU A 144 -27.46 -79.69 13.99
CA GLU A 144 -28.72 -80.31 13.57
C GLU A 144 -29.68 -79.30 12.94
N PRO A 145 -30.75 -79.73 12.24
CA PRO A 145 -31.64 -78.84 11.47
C PRO A 145 -32.31 -77.73 12.30
N PHE A 146 -32.52 -77.96 13.59
CA PHE A 146 -33.09 -76.97 14.52
C PHE A 146 -32.02 -76.08 15.17
N GLY A 147 -30.75 -76.24 14.81
CA GLY A 147 -29.61 -75.46 15.32
C GLY A 147 -28.99 -76.00 16.60
N ASN A 148 -29.40 -77.18 17.05
CA ASN A 148 -28.74 -77.86 18.17
C ASN A 148 -27.31 -78.24 17.75
N VAL A 149 -26.34 -77.96 18.61
CA VAL A 149 -24.97 -78.42 18.41
C VAL A 149 -24.88 -79.86 18.89
N ASN A 150 -24.56 -80.78 17.98
CA ASN A 150 -24.31 -82.18 18.30
C ASN A 150 -22.81 -82.45 18.33
N ALA A 151 -22.23 -82.33 19.53
CA ALA A 151 -20.81 -82.59 19.80
C ALA A 151 -20.44 -84.07 19.66
N GLY A 152 -21.42 -84.99 19.71
CA GLY A 152 -21.18 -86.43 19.45
C GLY A 152 -20.99 -86.70 17.96
N GLY A 153 -21.63 -85.89 17.12
CA GLY A 153 -21.44 -85.87 15.68
C GLY A 153 -22.13 -86.99 14.92
N SER A 154 -21.82 -87.07 13.63
CA SER A 154 -22.25 -88.14 12.72
C SER A 154 -21.01 -88.86 12.15
N TYR A 155 -21.19 -90.10 11.69
CA TYR A 155 -20.15 -90.85 10.98
C TYR A 155 -19.61 -90.04 9.80
N VAL A 156 -18.29 -89.98 9.66
CA VAL A 156 -17.61 -89.13 8.65
C VAL A 156 -17.95 -89.51 7.20
N GLU A 157 -18.39 -90.74 6.96
CA GLU A 157 -18.82 -91.23 5.63
C GLU A 157 -20.26 -90.83 5.25
N ASN A 158 -20.97 -90.12 6.14
CA ASN A 158 -22.34 -89.74 5.89
C ASN A 158 -22.43 -88.67 4.78
N ALA A 159 -22.95 -89.07 3.61
CA ALA A 159 -22.97 -88.23 2.42
C ALA A 159 -24.06 -87.14 2.42
N ILE A 160 -24.97 -87.11 3.40
CA ILE A 160 -26.06 -86.12 3.46
C ILE A 160 -25.72 -84.91 4.35
N GLY A 161 -24.49 -84.80 4.87
CA GLY A 161 -24.07 -83.65 5.66
C GLY A 161 -23.73 -82.45 4.78
N TYR A 162 -24.32 -81.30 5.07
CA TYR A 162 -24.08 -80.08 4.29
C TYR A 162 -22.75 -79.40 4.66
N VAL A 163 -22.18 -78.75 3.66
CA VAL A 163 -21.01 -77.87 3.77
C VAL A 163 -21.48 -76.44 3.99
N ARG A 164 -20.99 -75.84 5.07
CA ARG A 164 -21.20 -74.43 5.41
C ARG A 164 -19.84 -73.80 5.73
N PRO A 165 -19.16 -73.25 4.72
CA PRO A 165 -17.77 -72.84 4.86
C PRO A 165 -17.63 -71.49 5.58
N ALA A 166 -16.44 -71.26 6.12
CA ALA A 166 -15.96 -70.01 6.68
C ALA A 166 -14.56 -69.70 6.12
N PHE A 167 -14.18 -68.42 6.13
CA PHE A 167 -12.86 -67.96 5.70
C PHE A 167 -12.51 -66.61 6.32
N TYR A 168 -11.23 -66.24 6.28
CA TYR A 168 -10.79 -64.88 6.59
C TYR A 168 -10.56 -64.11 5.29
N MET A 169 -11.24 -62.98 5.12
CA MET A 169 -10.99 -62.04 4.03
C MET A 169 -9.86 -61.09 4.41
N ASP A 170 -9.00 -60.76 3.45
CA ASP A 170 -8.05 -59.66 3.57
C ASP A 170 -8.79 -58.32 3.50
N PRO A 171 -8.93 -57.57 4.60
CA PRO A 171 -9.64 -56.29 4.56
C PRO A 171 -8.94 -55.26 3.67
N SER A 172 -7.62 -55.39 3.46
CA SER A 172 -6.85 -54.49 2.58
C SER A 172 -7.14 -54.68 1.09
N ALA A 173 -7.77 -55.80 0.71
CA ALA A 173 -8.21 -56.03 -0.66
C ALA A 173 -9.52 -55.29 -1.00
N VAL A 174 -10.25 -54.81 0.01
CA VAL A 174 -11.52 -54.09 -0.14
C VAL A 174 -11.25 -52.59 -0.32
N VAL A 175 -11.72 -52.01 -1.43
CA VAL A 175 -11.55 -50.59 -1.73
C VAL A 175 -12.73 -49.77 -1.22
N LEU A 176 -13.94 -50.30 -1.37
CA LEU A 176 -15.15 -49.67 -0.84
C LEU A 176 -16.21 -50.72 -0.53
N THR A 177 -17.11 -50.36 0.38
CA THR A 177 -18.32 -51.12 0.73
C THR A 177 -19.55 -50.28 0.42
N SER A 178 -20.56 -50.87 -0.22
CA SER A 178 -21.81 -50.19 -0.58
C SER A 178 -23.03 -50.94 -0.06
N SER A 179 -24.13 -50.22 0.15
CA SER A 179 -25.44 -50.83 0.36
C SER A 179 -26.01 -51.26 -0.99
N ASP A 180 -26.36 -52.52 -1.12
CA ASP A 180 -27.00 -53.13 -2.30
C ASP A 180 -28.27 -52.42 -2.80
N LYS A 181 -28.91 -51.59 -1.95
CA LYS A 181 -30.24 -50.99 -2.19
C LYS A 181 -30.27 -49.57 -2.75
N GLU A 182 -29.15 -48.86 -2.88
CA GLU A 182 -29.14 -47.48 -3.38
C GLU A 182 -27.86 -47.12 -4.16
N ASP A 183 -27.49 -47.88 -5.19
CA ASP A 183 -26.56 -47.36 -6.20
C ASP A 183 -27.27 -46.26 -7.00
N THR A 184 -27.24 -45.03 -6.46
CA THR A 184 -27.65 -43.83 -7.19
C THR A 184 -26.71 -43.64 -8.37
N VAL A 185 -27.04 -44.28 -9.48
CA VAL A 185 -26.53 -43.91 -10.80
C VAL A 185 -26.87 -42.44 -10.99
N ILE A 186 -25.83 -41.61 -10.91
CA ILE A 186 -25.91 -40.19 -11.19
C ILE A 186 -26.27 -40.05 -12.67
N LYS A 187 -27.53 -39.73 -12.96
CA LYS A 187 -28.00 -39.47 -14.33
C LYS A 187 -27.73 -38.04 -14.79
N ASP A 188 -27.48 -37.14 -13.85
CA ASP A 188 -27.07 -35.75 -14.09
C ASP A 188 -25.74 -35.53 -13.36
N PHE A 189 -24.66 -35.27 -14.08
CA PHE A 189 -23.29 -35.03 -13.58
C PHE A 189 -23.13 -33.77 -12.70
N SER A 190 -24.18 -33.39 -11.95
CA SER A 190 -24.36 -32.17 -11.17
C SER A 190 -23.80 -32.22 -9.75
N GLY A 191 -23.00 -33.24 -9.43
CA GLY A 191 -22.26 -33.36 -8.17
C GLY A 191 -22.07 -34.81 -7.76
N LEU A 192 -21.00 -35.10 -7.02
CA LEU A 192 -20.87 -36.39 -6.35
C LEU A 192 -21.75 -36.35 -5.08
N PRO A 193 -22.65 -37.33 -4.86
CA PRO A 193 -23.49 -37.37 -3.68
C PRO A 193 -22.64 -37.62 -2.44
N GLY A 194 -22.99 -36.97 -1.33
CA GLY A 194 -22.45 -37.35 -0.03
C GLY A 194 -22.84 -38.78 0.32
N ILE A 195 -22.01 -39.49 1.08
CA ILE A 195 -22.34 -40.83 1.57
C ILE A 195 -23.51 -40.72 2.56
N LYS A 196 -24.60 -41.44 2.29
CA LYS A 196 -25.74 -41.54 3.21
C LYS A 196 -25.45 -42.56 4.31
N SER A 197 -26.03 -42.34 5.48
CA SER A 197 -26.07 -43.36 6.54
C SER A 197 -26.87 -44.56 6.05
N TYR A 198 -26.30 -45.75 6.16
CA TYR A 198 -26.98 -47.01 5.88
C TYR A 198 -27.33 -47.71 7.19
N GLU A 199 -28.60 -48.09 7.34
CA GLU A 199 -29.13 -48.77 8.54
C GLU A 199 -29.37 -50.27 8.33
N GLY A 200 -29.07 -50.81 7.14
CA GLY A 200 -29.20 -52.23 6.85
C GLY A 200 -28.00 -53.06 7.33
N GLY A 201 -28.19 -54.39 7.36
CA GLY A 201 -27.14 -55.34 7.79
C GLY A 201 -26.32 -55.95 6.65
N GLU A 202 -26.72 -55.74 5.40
CA GLU A 202 -26.09 -56.35 4.22
C GLU A 202 -25.18 -55.34 3.52
N TRP A 203 -23.93 -55.73 3.25
CA TRP A 203 -22.94 -54.88 2.60
C TRP A 203 -22.36 -55.61 1.39
N LYS A 204 -22.21 -54.88 0.29
CA LYS A 204 -21.49 -55.33 -0.89
C LYS A 204 -20.05 -54.84 -0.83
N VAL A 205 -19.11 -55.68 -1.25
CA VAL A 205 -17.67 -55.34 -1.29
C VAL A 205 -17.21 -55.12 -2.73
N THR A 206 -16.38 -54.10 -2.92
CA THR A 206 -15.68 -53.83 -4.16
C THR A 206 -14.19 -54.08 -3.97
N LEU A 207 -13.63 -55.02 -4.75
CA LEU A 207 -12.24 -55.44 -4.65
C LEU A 207 -11.35 -54.75 -5.69
N GLN A 208 -10.12 -54.44 -5.32
CA GLN A 208 -9.15 -53.92 -6.30
C GLN A 208 -8.71 -55.02 -7.28
N ASN A 209 -8.90 -54.78 -8.57
CA ASN A 209 -8.38 -55.58 -9.66
C ASN A 209 -7.24 -54.83 -10.40
N ASN A 210 -6.00 -55.24 -10.13
CA ASN A 210 -4.81 -54.63 -10.74
C ASN A 210 -4.66 -54.93 -12.23
N ASP A 211 -5.45 -55.85 -12.78
CA ASP A 211 -5.47 -56.13 -14.21
C ASP A 211 -6.32 -55.08 -14.96
N PHE A 212 -7.20 -54.34 -14.27
CA PHE A 212 -7.98 -53.28 -14.89
C PHE A 212 -7.11 -52.07 -15.17
N ARG A 213 -7.26 -51.51 -16.37
CA ARG A 213 -6.56 -50.29 -16.74
C ARG A 213 -7.03 -49.11 -15.90
N LYS A 214 -6.06 -48.39 -15.33
CA LYS A 214 -6.34 -47.14 -14.61
C LYS A 214 -6.65 -45.99 -15.58
N PRO A 215 -7.55 -45.07 -15.21
CA PRO A 215 -7.87 -43.91 -16.04
C PRO A 215 -6.66 -43.00 -16.23
N ASN A 216 -6.39 -42.60 -17.47
CA ASN A 216 -5.47 -41.51 -17.77
C ASN A 216 -6.26 -40.20 -17.89
N VAL A 217 -5.90 -39.20 -17.07
CA VAL A 217 -6.64 -37.94 -16.92
C VAL A 217 -5.84 -36.79 -17.51
N SER A 218 -6.48 -35.96 -18.33
CA SER A 218 -5.84 -34.82 -19.01
C SER A 218 -6.80 -33.66 -19.20
N ASN A 219 -6.27 -32.50 -19.65
CA ASN A 219 -7.06 -31.29 -19.94
C ASN A 219 -7.97 -30.87 -18.77
N ILE A 220 -7.40 -30.86 -17.56
CA ILE A 220 -8.11 -30.53 -16.33
C ILE A 220 -8.29 -29.00 -16.25
N SER A 221 -9.52 -28.56 -16.02
CA SER A 221 -9.86 -27.15 -15.82
C SER A 221 -10.89 -27.02 -14.70
N ARG A 222 -10.77 -26.01 -13.84
CA ARG A 222 -11.71 -25.75 -12.74
C ARG A 222 -12.30 -24.36 -12.91
N ASN A 223 -13.62 -24.27 -12.94
CA ASN A 223 -14.37 -23.02 -12.87
C ASN A 223 -15.27 -23.07 -11.62
N LYS A 224 -14.96 -22.23 -10.62
CA LYS A 224 -15.57 -22.30 -9.29
C LYS A 224 -15.45 -23.72 -8.70
N ASN A 225 -16.57 -24.38 -8.48
CA ASN A 225 -16.65 -25.75 -7.99
C ASN A 225 -16.79 -26.79 -9.12
N ARG A 226 -16.89 -26.38 -10.38
CA ARG A 226 -17.01 -27.31 -11.51
C ARG A 226 -15.64 -27.65 -12.08
N LEU A 227 -15.25 -28.91 -11.97
CA LEU A 227 -14.04 -29.47 -12.56
C LEU A 227 -14.39 -30.20 -13.86
N THR A 228 -13.71 -29.88 -14.95
CA THR A 228 -13.87 -30.54 -16.25
C THR A 228 -12.53 -31.16 -16.66
N PHE A 229 -12.56 -32.40 -17.15
CA PHE A 229 -11.36 -33.09 -17.61
C PHE A 229 -11.69 -34.13 -18.70
N GLN A 230 -10.66 -34.55 -19.43
CA GLN A 230 -10.71 -35.68 -20.35
C GLN A 230 -10.16 -36.93 -19.68
N TYR A 231 -10.74 -38.08 -19.98
CA TYR A 231 -10.24 -39.38 -19.55
C TYR A 231 -9.96 -40.28 -20.75
N SER A 232 -9.03 -41.22 -20.58
CA SER A 232 -8.72 -42.25 -21.58
C SER A 232 -8.20 -43.52 -20.92
N GLN A 233 -8.12 -44.60 -21.70
CA GLN A 233 -7.56 -45.91 -21.32
C GLN A 233 -8.33 -46.66 -20.22
N ILE A 234 -9.59 -46.29 -19.94
CA ILE A 234 -10.39 -47.07 -18.99
C ILE A 234 -10.77 -48.43 -19.57
N GLU A 235 -10.93 -49.42 -18.69
CA GLU A 235 -11.41 -50.76 -19.06
C GLU A 235 -12.85 -50.66 -19.60
N THR A 236 -13.15 -51.38 -20.69
CA THR A 236 -14.48 -51.38 -21.29
C THR A 236 -15.10 -52.77 -21.31
N GLY A 237 -16.43 -52.81 -21.24
CA GLY A 237 -17.17 -54.07 -21.26
C GLY A 237 -18.46 -53.98 -20.47
N LYS A 238 -19.17 -55.10 -20.39
CA LYS A 238 -20.41 -55.17 -19.62
C LYS A 238 -20.17 -54.66 -18.20
N ASN A 239 -21.02 -53.74 -17.74
CA ASN A 239 -21.01 -53.15 -16.40
C ASN A 239 -19.80 -52.26 -16.06
N HIS A 240 -18.90 -51.98 -17.00
CA HIS A 240 -17.79 -51.06 -16.76
C HIS A 240 -18.23 -49.60 -16.74
N LYS A 241 -17.64 -48.81 -15.85
CA LYS A 241 -17.89 -47.40 -15.58
C LYS A 241 -16.57 -46.65 -15.33
N LEU A 242 -16.58 -45.34 -15.56
CA LEU A 242 -15.64 -44.42 -14.90
C LEU A 242 -16.33 -43.91 -13.63
N SER A 243 -15.67 -44.06 -12.50
CA SER A 243 -16.19 -43.61 -11.20
C SER A 243 -15.20 -42.71 -10.49
N ALA A 244 -15.72 -41.94 -9.53
CA ALA A 244 -14.96 -40.99 -8.75
C ALA A 244 -15.33 -41.10 -7.28
N MET A 245 -14.36 -40.80 -6.42
CA MET A 245 -14.58 -40.60 -5.00
C MET A 245 -13.80 -39.39 -4.49
N ILE A 246 -14.32 -38.77 -3.44
CA ILE A 246 -13.60 -37.78 -2.66
C ILE A 246 -13.28 -38.38 -1.31
N THR A 247 -12.03 -38.24 -0.87
CA THR A 247 -11.56 -38.73 0.43
C THR A 247 -10.89 -37.63 1.24
N THR A 248 -10.86 -37.78 2.57
CA THR A 248 -10.13 -36.87 3.46
C THR A 248 -8.64 -37.18 3.48
N ARG A 249 -7.79 -36.14 3.49
CA ARG A 249 -6.34 -36.24 3.71
C ARG A 249 -5.93 -36.12 5.19
N SER A 250 -6.76 -35.49 6.02
CA SER A 250 -6.42 -35.23 7.43
C SER A 250 -7.08 -36.24 8.38
N GLY A 251 -6.26 -36.88 9.22
CA GLY A 251 -6.67 -37.92 10.19
C GLY A 251 -5.71 -39.10 10.20
N SER A 252 -5.85 -40.01 11.18
CA SER A 252 -5.10 -41.28 11.22
C SER A 252 -5.56 -42.27 10.14
N GLU A 253 -6.72 -42.04 9.52
CA GLU A 253 -7.34 -42.92 8.51
C GLU A 253 -8.03 -42.09 7.41
N GLU A 254 -7.85 -42.51 6.16
CA GLU A 254 -8.51 -41.94 5.00
C GLU A 254 -10.00 -42.32 4.96
N ARG A 255 -10.91 -41.35 4.87
CA ARG A 255 -12.36 -41.59 4.85
C ARG A 255 -12.97 -41.14 3.53
N ILE A 256 -13.82 -41.98 2.95
CA ILE A 256 -14.63 -41.61 1.78
C ILE A 256 -15.74 -40.66 2.24
N VAL A 257 -15.87 -39.51 1.59
CA VAL A 257 -16.92 -38.50 1.88
C VAL A 257 -17.97 -38.43 0.78
N SER A 258 -17.58 -38.83 -0.43
CA SER A 258 -18.45 -38.78 -1.59
C SER A 258 -17.98 -39.80 -2.64
N TYR A 259 -18.92 -40.40 -3.36
CA TYR A 259 -18.65 -41.40 -4.39
C TYR A 259 -19.73 -41.33 -5.48
N GLY A 260 -19.35 -41.61 -6.72
CA GLY A 260 -20.32 -41.72 -7.80
C GLY A 260 -19.74 -42.06 -9.17
N VAL A 261 -20.61 -42.54 -10.04
CA VAL A 261 -20.31 -42.86 -11.44
C VAL A 261 -20.28 -41.58 -12.30
N LEU A 262 -19.18 -41.38 -13.03
CA LEU A 262 -18.97 -40.24 -13.93
C LEU A 262 -19.19 -40.54 -15.41
N ALA A 263 -19.08 -41.80 -15.85
CA ALA A 263 -19.40 -42.17 -17.23
C ALA A 263 -19.70 -43.67 -17.37
N ASP A 264 -20.51 -44.02 -18.36
CA ASP A 264 -20.68 -45.40 -18.80
C ASP A 264 -19.51 -45.82 -19.71
N ALA A 265 -18.86 -46.94 -19.39
CA ALA A 265 -17.72 -47.48 -20.12
C ALA A 265 -18.05 -48.82 -20.82
N SER A 266 -19.33 -49.05 -21.15
CA SER A 266 -19.74 -50.29 -21.82
C SER A 266 -19.09 -50.47 -23.20
N SER A 267 -18.79 -49.36 -23.89
CA SER A 267 -18.19 -49.36 -25.23
C SER A 267 -17.11 -48.28 -25.47
N LEU A 268 -16.99 -47.29 -24.59
CA LEU A 268 -16.08 -46.16 -24.75
C LEU A 268 -15.00 -46.16 -23.68
N SER A 269 -13.73 -46.16 -24.10
CA SER A 269 -12.56 -46.12 -23.21
C SER A 269 -12.02 -44.71 -22.98
N SER A 270 -12.67 -43.69 -23.52
CA SER A 270 -12.26 -42.28 -23.41
C SER A 270 -13.44 -41.34 -23.59
N GLY A 271 -13.31 -40.11 -23.07
CA GLY A 271 -14.34 -39.08 -23.18
C GLY A 271 -14.05 -37.85 -22.32
N SER A 272 -15.01 -36.95 -22.28
CA SER A 272 -14.99 -35.72 -21.46
C SER A 272 -16.05 -35.81 -20.39
N VAL A 273 -15.70 -35.49 -19.14
CA VAL A 273 -16.65 -35.39 -18.03
C VAL A 273 -16.50 -34.09 -17.28
N SER A 274 -17.56 -33.69 -16.58
CA SER A 274 -17.51 -32.61 -15.60
C SER A 274 -18.05 -33.13 -14.28
N VAL A 275 -17.43 -32.72 -13.19
CA VAL A 275 -17.84 -33.05 -11.83
C VAL A 275 -17.94 -31.77 -11.01
N THR A 276 -19.00 -31.65 -10.21
CA THR A 276 -19.15 -30.54 -9.27
C THR A 276 -18.59 -30.98 -7.92
N LEU A 277 -17.53 -30.29 -7.49
CA LEU A 277 -16.89 -30.49 -6.19
C LEU A 277 -17.74 -29.84 -5.07
N PRO A 278 -17.66 -30.35 -3.84
CA PRO A 278 -18.20 -29.66 -2.66
C PRO A 278 -17.70 -28.21 -2.58
N SER A 279 -18.53 -27.31 -2.06
CA SER A 279 -18.20 -25.88 -1.97
C SER A 279 -16.99 -25.60 -1.08
N ASP A 280 -16.73 -26.48 -0.13
CA ASP A 280 -15.63 -26.49 0.84
C ASP A 280 -14.45 -27.39 0.40
N PHE A 281 -14.45 -27.90 -0.84
CA PHE A 281 -13.33 -28.72 -1.33
C PHE A 281 -12.05 -27.90 -1.45
N ASP A 282 -11.06 -28.24 -0.63
CA ASP A 282 -9.67 -27.82 -0.70
C ASP A 282 -8.75 -29.03 -0.92
N ASP A 283 -7.69 -28.86 -1.72
CA ASP A 283 -6.79 -29.95 -2.11
C ASP A 283 -5.80 -30.37 -1.00
N GLN A 284 -5.74 -29.61 0.11
CA GLN A 284 -4.94 -29.92 1.29
C GLN A 284 -5.68 -30.85 2.27
N GLY A 285 -7.00 -30.68 2.38
CA GLY A 285 -7.89 -31.46 3.23
C GLY A 285 -8.52 -32.64 2.53
N TYR A 286 -8.63 -32.61 1.19
CA TYR A 286 -9.31 -33.62 0.40
C TYR A 286 -8.52 -34.08 -0.83
N ALA A 287 -8.82 -35.30 -1.30
CA ALA A 287 -8.33 -35.85 -2.55
C ALA A 287 -9.51 -36.29 -3.43
N LEU A 288 -9.48 -35.93 -4.72
CA LEU A 288 -10.39 -36.49 -5.73
C LEU A 288 -9.67 -37.66 -6.41
N LYS A 289 -10.26 -38.85 -6.37
CA LYS A 289 -9.71 -40.08 -6.97
C LYS A 289 -10.64 -40.62 -8.04
N LEU A 290 -10.10 -41.05 -9.17
CA LEU A 290 -10.81 -41.66 -10.30
C LEU A 290 -10.36 -43.10 -10.50
N PHE A 291 -11.27 -43.95 -10.97
CA PHE A 291 -10.97 -45.35 -11.23
C PHE A 291 -11.93 -45.93 -12.25
N SER A 292 -11.48 -47.00 -12.91
CA SER A 292 -12.36 -47.84 -13.72
C SER A 292 -13.06 -48.80 -12.78
N GLU A 293 -14.38 -48.89 -12.87
CA GLU A 293 -15.20 -49.71 -11.98
C GLU A 293 -16.03 -50.69 -12.80
N GLN A 294 -16.17 -51.92 -12.33
CA GLN A 294 -17.13 -52.88 -12.84
C GLN A 294 -18.20 -53.12 -11.76
N VAL A 295 -19.43 -52.69 -12.05
CA VAL A 295 -20.57 -52.76 -11.11
C VAL A 295 -21.47 -53.96 -11.48
N ASN A 296 -21.26 -55.07 -10.80
CA ASN A 296 -21.93 -56.35 -11.01
C ASN A 296 -23.24 -56.48 -10.20
N GLY A 297 -23.93 -57.63 -10.30
CA GLY A 297 -25.20 -57.88 -9.62
C GLY A 297 -25.10 -57.86 -8.09
N GLU A 298 -26.24 -57.89 -7.39
CA GLU A 298 -26.32 -57.71 -5.92
C GLU A 298 -25.42 -58.67 -5.13
N LYS A 299 -25.34 -59.95 -5.54
CA LYS A 299 -24.50 -60.97 -4.87
C LYS A 299 -23.11 -61.15 -5.50
N ASP A 300 -22.88 -60.51 -6.65
CA ASP A 300 -21.63 -60.59 -7.39
C ASP A 300 -20.66 -59.51 -6.90
N THR A 301 -19.37 -59.85 -6.82
CA THR A 301 -18.34 -58.91 -6.36
C THR A 301 -18.10 -57.82 -7.39
N ASP A 302 -17.96 -56.58 -6.93
CA ASP A 302 -17.57 -55.45 -7.77
C ASP A 302 -16.05 -55.33 -7.83
N TYR A 303 -15.54 -54.73 -8.91
CA TYR A 303 -14.12 -54.57 -9.11
C TYR A 303 -13.76 -53.15 -9.48
N THR A 304 -12.58 -52.71 -9.05
CA THR A 304 -12.04 -51.40 -9.39
C THR A 304 -10.59 -51.50 -9.87
N SER A 305 -10.14 -50.61 -10.74
CA SER A 305 -8.72 -50.42 -11.02
C SER A 305 -7.98 -49.86 -9.81
N GLU A 306 -6.66 -49.69 -9.94
CA GLU A 306 -5.92 -48.77 -9.07
C GLU A 306 -6.59 -47.37 -9.08
N LEU A 307 -6.64 -46.71 -7.93
CA LEU A 307 -7.19 -45.35 -7.77
C LEU A 307 -6.20 -44.30 -8.28
N VAL A 308 -6.67 -43.37 -9.11
CA VAL A 308 -5.88 -42.28 -9.68
C VAL A 308 -6.28 -40.97 -9.02
N GLU A 309 -5.40 -40.40 -8.21
CA GLU A 309 -5.59 -39.07 -7.65
C GLU A 309 -5.47 -37.99 -8.73
N VAL A 310 -6.44 -37.09 -8.78
CA VAL A 310 -6.50 -35.98 -9.73
C VAL A 310 -5.88 -34.74 -9.09
N SER A 311 -4.89 -34.16 -9.76
CA SER A 311 -4.39 -32.83 -9.38
C SER A 311 -5.44 -31.78 -9.77
N VAL A 312 -6.20 -31.31 -8.78
CA VAL A 312 -7.28 -30.35 -8.96
C VAL A 312 -6.70 -28.94 -8.95
N PRO A 313 -6.84 -28.14 -10.03
CA PRO A 313 -6.41 -26.75 -10.03
C PRO A 313 -7.12 -25.94 -8.93
N PRO A 314 -6.50 -24.86 -8.40
CA PRO A 314 -7.17 -23.97 -7.48
C PRO A 314 -8.43 -23.37 -8.11
N ALA A 315 -9.44 -23.09 -7.29
CA ALA A 315 -10.64 -22.42 -7.79
C ALA A 315 -10.31 -20.96 -8.16
N ILE A 316 -10.70 -20.53 -9.36
CA ILE A 316 -10.63 -19.11 -9.74
C ILE A 316 -11.59 -18.33 -8.85
N LYS A 317 -11.07 -17.38 -8.07
CA LYS A 317 -11.86 -16.48 -7.22
C LYS A 317 -12.34 -15.27 -8.02
N GLU A 318 -13.59 -14.87 -7.84
CA GLU A 318 -14.15 -13.68 -8.48
C GLU A 318 -13.90 -12.43 -7.62
N ILE A 319 -13.41 -11.36 -8.24
CA ILE A 319 -13.29 -10.04 -7.63
C ILE A 319 -14.56 -9.24 -7.96
N ALA A 320 -15.40 -9.01 -6.95
CA ALA A 320 -16.66 -8.28 -7.12
C ALA A 320 -16.51 -6.76 -6.96
N THR A 321 -15.49 -6.31 -6.21
CA THR A 321 -15.27 -4.90 -5.92
C THR A 321 -13.79 -4.57 -5.90
N VAL A 322 -13.41 -3.40 -6.42
CA VAL A 322 -12.05 -2.85 -6.31
C VAL A 322 -12.07 -1.42 -5.79
N ALA A 323 -11.07 -1.06 -5.01
CA ALA A 323 -10.87 0.30 -4.50
C ALA A 323 -9.47 0.78 -4.88
N ILE A 324 -9.41 1.86 -5.65
CA ILE A 324 -8.18 2.53 -6.03
C ILE A 324 -7.97 3.74 -5.13
N THR A 325 -6.75 3.86 -4.62
CA THR A 325 -6.31 4.86 -3.64
C THR A 325 -4.97 5.48 -4.06
N ASP A 326 -4.51 6.50 -3.33
CA ASP A 326 -3.27 7.24 -3.58
C ASP A 326 -3.22 7.90 -4.97
N LEU A 327 -4.35 8.44 -5.42
CA LEU A 327 -4.44 9.26 -6.63
C LEU A 327 -5.01 10.63 -6.31
N MET A 328 -4.22 11.67 -6.51
CA MET A 328 -4.67 13.05 -6.39
C MET A 328 -5.50 13.48 -7.60
N ALA A 329 -6.55 14.26 -7.36
CA ALA A 329 -7.30 14.92 -8.43
C ALA A 329 -6.38 15.86 -9.23
N PRO A 330 -6.56 16.01 -10.55
CA PRO A 330 -5.75 16.93 -11.36
C PRO A 330 -5.79 18.37 -10.83
N VAL A 331 -4.61 18.94 -10.58
CA VAL A 331 -4.44 20.34 -10.16
C VAL A 331 -3.82 21.12 -11.32
N ALA A 332 -4.40 22.26 -11.68
CA ALA A 332 -3.93 23.04 -12.82
C ALA A 332 -2.47 23.47 -12.64
N GLY A 333 -1.65 23.28 -13.68
CA GLY A 333 -0.23 23.60 -13.65
C GLY A 333 0.66 22.51 -13.05
N GLU A 334 0.09 21.51 -12.38
CA GLU A 334 0.82 20.40 -11.76
C GLU A 334 0.86 19.15 -12.66
N PRO A 335 1.90 18.29 -12.55
CA PRO A 335 1.96 17.03 -13.28
C PRO A 335 0.81 16.08 -12.88
N PHE A 336 0.35 15.25 -13.82
CA PHE A 336 -0.64 14.23 -13.52
C PHE A 336 -0.12 13.17 -12.54
N ASP A 337 -0.91 12.85 -11.52
CA ASP A 337 -0.58 11.82 -10.55
C ASP A 337 -0.86 10.42 -11.13
N THR A 338 0.12 9.53 -11.03
CA THR A 338 0.05 8.15 -11.54
C THR A 338 0.30 7.11 -10.46
N ALA A 339 0.39 7.52 -9.19
CA ALA A 339 0.81 6.69 -8.06
C ALA A 339 -0.30 5.79 -7.49
N ALA A 340 -1.17 5.26 -8.35
CA ALA A 340 -2.32 4.45 -7.93
C ALA A 340 -1.94 3.21 -7.15
N LYS A 341 -2.70 2.94 -6.09
CA LYS A 341 -2.64 1.71 -5.31
C LYS A 341 -4.00 1.02 -5.26
N CYS A 342 -3.94 -0.31 -5.12
CA CYS A 342 -5.11 -1.15 -4.92
C CYS A 342 -4.73 -2.30 -3.98
N GLU A 343 -5.40 -2.39 -2.83
CA GLU A 343 -5.15 -3.43 -1.82
C GLU A 343 -6.12 -4.62 -1.95
N THR A 344 -6.94 -4.65 -3.00
CA THR A 344 -7.92 -5.72 -3.21
C THR A 344 -7.20 -7.05 -3.45
N GLU A 345 -7.56 -8.09 -2.68
CA GLU A 345 -6.98 -9.43 -2.81
C GLU A 345 -7.11 -9.94 -4.26
N GLY A 346 -6.01 -10.45 -4.81
CA GLY A 346 -5.99 -11.01 -6.16
C GLY A 346 -5.66 -10.04 -7.28
N ILE A 347 -5.42 -8.76 -6.98
CA ILE A 347 -4.90 -7.78 -7.95
C ILE A 347 -3.38 -7.94 -8.10
N ASP A 348 -2.90 -7.90 -9.33
CA ASP A 348 -1.47 -7.79 -9.62
C ASP A 348 -1.04 -6.33 -9.51
N THR A 349 -0.55 -5.96 -8.33
CA THR A 349 -0.14 -4.59 -8.00
C THR A 349 1.10 -4.13 -8.78
N SER A 350 1.84 -5.04 -9.43
CA SER A 350 3.00 -4.68 -10.25
C SER A 350 2.64 -4.15 -11.64
N ASN A 351 1.37 -4.31 -12.05
CA ASN A 351 0.87 -4.00 -13.38
C ASN A 351 -0.26 -2.95 -13.40
N ILE A 352 -0.37 -2.12 -12.36
CA ILE A 352 -1.32 -1.01 -12.32
C ILE A 352 -0.83 0.09 -13.28
N THR A 353 -1.68 0.52 -14.21
CA THR A 353 -1.38 1.66 -15.10
C THR A 353 -2.43 2.75 -14.95
N VAL A 354 -1.98 4.00 -15.01
CA VAL A 354 -2.83 5.19 -14.88
C VAL A 354 -2.59 6.08 -16.09
N ASP A 355 -3.67 6.39 -16.80
CA ASP A 355 -3.66 7.30 -17.93
C ASP A 355 -4.71 8.40 -17.72
N TYR A 356 -4.47 9.56 -18.32
CA TYR A 356 -5.44 10.67 -18.34
C TYR A 356 -5.85 10.96 -19.77
N GLU A 357 -7.12 11.30 -19.96
CA GLU A 357 -7.67 11.71 -21.24
C GLU A 357 -8.53 12.97 -21.12
N THR A 358 -8.51 13.77 -22.19
CA THR A 358 -9.42 14.91 -22.41
C THR A 358 -10.15 14.69 -23.71
N SER A 359 -11.47 14.81 -23.76
CA SER A 359 -12.25 14.60 -25.01
C SER A 359 -11.88 13.28 -25.73
N ARG A 360 -11.60 12.21 -24.97
CA ARG A 360 -11.16 10.88 -25.45
C ARG A 360 -9.78 10.83 -26.12
N GLN A 361 -8.93 11.82 -25.87
CA GLN A 361 -7.53 11.81 -26.31
C GLN A 361 -6.61 11.74 -25.09
N ALA A 362 -5.63 10.84 -25.14
CA ALA A 362 -4.64 10.69 -24.08
C ALA A 362 -3.79 11.96 -23.95
N VAL A 363 -3.54 12.37 -22.72
CA VAL A 363 -2.75 13.55 -22.37
C VAL A 363 -1.60 13.18 -21.43
N ARG A 364 -0.52 13.96 -21.44
CA ARG A 364 0.67 13.79 -20.61
C ARG A 364 1.24 15.14 -20.19
N GLY A 365 2.05 15.16 -19.15
CA GLY A 365 2.64 16.38 -18.59
C GLY A 365 1.77 16.98 -17.51
N ASN A 366 1.52 18.27 -17.58
CA ASN A 366 0.81 19.01 -16.53
C ASN A 366 -0.65 19.23 -16.92
N ALA A 367 -1.53 19.26 -15.92
CA ALA A 367 -2.92 19.57 -16.14
C ALA A 367 -3.06 21.03 -16.61
N ALA A 368 -3.75 21.23 -17.72
CA ALA A 368 -4.12 22.53 -18.24
C ALA A 368 -5.23 23.16 -17.38
N TYR A 369 -5.40 24.47 -17.51
CA TYR A 369 -6.47 25.23 -16.88
C TYR A 369 -7.81 25.05 -17.60
N ASN A 370 -8.93 25.16 -16.89
CA ASN A 370 -10.30 25.10 -17.43
C ASN A 370 -10.56 23.83 -18.26
N THR A 371 -9.96 22.71 -17.85
CA THR A 371 -9.99 21.45 -18.62
C THR A 371 -10.52 20.33 -17.75
N GLU A 372 -11.53 19.62 -18.26
CA GLU A 372 -12.04 18.38 -17.65
C GLU A 372 -11.13 17.21 -17.99
N TYR A 373 -10.88 16.34 -17.02
CA TYR A 373 -10.02 15.18 -17.17
C TYR A 373 -10.76 13.92 -16.79
N THR A 374 -10.62 12.88 -17.61
CA THR A 374 -11.01 11.52 -17.22
C THR A 374 -9.76 10.73 -16.92
N ILE A 375 -9.68 10.19 -15.70
CA ILE A 375 -8.65 9.24 -15.33
C ILE A 375 -9.09 7.84 -15.77
N ALA A 376 -8.16 7.06 -16.29
CA ALA A 376 -8.35 5.66 -16.66
C ALA A 376 -7.29 4.81 -15.94
N VAL A 377 -7.71 4.04 -14.94
CA VAL A 377 -6.84 3.13 -14.21
C VAL A 377 -7.08 1.72 -14.71
N THR A 378 -6.02 1.02 -15.13
CA THR A 378 -6.13 -0.36 -15.59
C THR A 378 -5.47 -1.32 -14.60
N LEU A 379 -6.23 -2.35 -14.22
CA LEU A 379 -5.82 -3.41 -13.31
C LEU A 379 -5.75 -4.76 -14.03
N LYS A 380 -4.91 -5.65 -13.50
CA LYS A 380 -4.87 -7.08 -13.83
C LYS A 380 -5.05 -7.92 -12.57
N THR A 381 -5.51 -9.14 -12.74
CA THR A 381 -5.57 -10.14 -11.68
C THR A 381 -4.31 -11.02 -11.66
N LEU A 382 -4.05 -11.63 -10.51
CA LEU A 382 -3.20 -12.82 -10.40
C LEU A 382 -3.92 -14.04 -11.01
N ASP A 383 -3.18 -15.06 -11.47
CA ASP A 383 -3.72 -16.22 -12.22
C ASP A 383 -4.88 -16.97 -11.53
N SER A 384 -5.00 -16.89 -10.21
CA SER A 384 -6.08 -17.53 -9.44
C SER A 384 -7.33 -16.65 -9.26
N TYR A 385 -7.40 -15.49 -9.93
CA TYR A 385 -8.49 -14.53 -9.79
C TYR A 385 -9.01 -14.05 -11.15
N THR A 386 -10.29 -13.69 -11.21
CA THR A 386 -10.92 -13.06 -12.37
C THR A 386 -11.83 -11.93 -11.92
N PHE A 387 -11.95 -10.89 -12.75
CA PHE A 387 -13.04 -9.94 -12.63
C PHE A 387 -14.35 -10.54 -13.17
N THR A 388 -15.45 -9.88 -12.85
CA THR A 388 -16.77 -10.12 -13.43
C THR A 388 -17.27 -8.88 -14.17
N ASP A 389 -18.24 -9.04 -15.08
CA ASP A 389 -18.88 -7.89 -15.75
C ASP A 389 -19.64 -6.98 -14.76
N ALA A 390 -19.90 -7.46 -13.54
CA ALA A 390 -20.54 -6.73 -12.46
C ALA A 390 -19.55 -6.12 -11.46
N THR A 391 -18.24 -6.16 -11.73
CA THR A 391 -17.23 -5.63 -10.81
C THR A 391 -17.45 -4.14 -10.57
N GLU A 392 -17.74 -3.76 -9.33
CA GLU A 392 -17.86 -2.35 -8.96
C GLU A 392 -16.50 -1.78 -8.59
N ALA A 393 -16.23 -0.53 -8.96
CA ALA A 393 -14.95 0.10 -8.73
C ALA A 393 -15.09 1.51 -8.16
N THR A 394 -14.14 1.89 -7.31
CA THR A 394 -14.01 3.27 -6.82
C THR A 394 -12.60 3.81 -7.05
N ILE A 395 -12.50 5.12 -7.27
CA ILE A 395 -11.25 5.89 -7.29
C ILE A 395 -11.39 6.98 -6.22
N GLU A 396 -10.56 6.95 -5.18
CA GLU A 396 -10.66 7.85 -4.03
C GLU A 396 -12.07 7.89 -3.41
N GLY A 397 -12.72 6.72 -3.33
CA GLY A 397 -14.09 6.58 -2.83
C GLY A 397 -15.20 7.01 -3.80
N ASN A 398 -14.87 7.62 -4.94
CA ASN A 398 -15.85 7.97 -5.96
C ASN A 398 -16.13 6.78 -6.87
N ARG A 399 -17.41 6.52 -7.18
CA ARG A 399 -17.81 5.43 -8.08
C ARG A 399 -17.27 5.68 -9.48
N GLY A 400 -16.45 4.77 -9.99
CA GLY A 400 -15.94 4.78 -11.35
C GLY A 400 -16.72 3.84 -12.27
N ASP A 401 -16.66 4.10 -13.57
CA ASP A 401 -17.19 3.23 -14.62
C ASP A 401 -16.17 2.14 -14.92
N ALA A 402 -16.52 0.89 -14.60
CA ALA A 402 -15.63 -0.26 -14.75
C ALA A 402 -15.90 -1.02 -16.06
N PHE A 403 -14.84 -1.30 -16.82
CA PHE A 403 -14.89 -2.00 -18.10
C PHE A 403 -13.96 -3.20 -18.06
N TYR A 404 -14.52 -4.41 -18.04
CA TYR A 404 -13.74 -5.65 -18.04
C TYR A 404 -13.57 -6.20 -19.46
N ASP A 405 -12.33 -6.42 -19.87
CA ASP A 405 -11.97 -7.16 -21.09
C ASP A 405 -11.50 -8.57 -20.71
N SER A 406 -12.39 -9.54 -20.87
CA SER A 406 -12.14 -10.95 -20.57
C SER A 406 -11.08 -11.60 -21.45
N SER A 407 -10.77 -11.04 -22.62
CA SER A 407 -9.75 -11.59 -23.52
C SER A 407 -8.33 -11.26 -23.07
N SER A 408 -8.14 -10.09 -22.46
CA SER A 408 -6.85 -9.61 -21.96
C SER A 408 -6.73 -9.66 -20.43
N GLN A 409 -7.80 -10.04 -19.74
CA GLN A 409 -7.95 -10.05 -18.27
C GLN A 409 -7.64 -8.69 -17.63
N LYS A 410 -8.06 -7.61 -18.29
CA LYS A 410 -7.85 -6.23 -17.82
C LYS A 410 -9.17 -5.59 -17.42
N LEU A 411 -9.18 -4.96 -16.25
CA LEU A 411 -10.26 -4.08 -15.82
C LEU A 411 -9.79 -2.63 -15.95
N THR A 412 -10.46 -1.82 -16.77
CA THR A 412 -10.23 -0.38 -16.86
C THR A 412 -11.33 0.36 -16.12
N ILE A 413 -10.96 1.15 -15.13
CA ILE A 413 -11.87 1.99 -14.35
C ILE A 413 -11.70 3.43 -14.84
N LYS A 414 -12.81 4.07 -15.22
CA LYS A 414 -12.84 5.48 -15.62
C LYS A 414 -13.57 6.35 -14.61
N TYR A 415 -13.03 7.53 -14.34
CA TYR A 415 -13.70 8.55 -13.54
C TYR A 415 -13.40 9.94 -14.08
N SER A 416 -14.40 10.81 -14.17
CA SER A 416 -14.24 12.16 -14.69
C SER A 416 -14.19 13.18 -13.55
N TYR A 417 -13.11 13.95 -13.50
CA TYR A 417 -12.98 15.10 -12.63
C TYR A 417 -13.59 16.34 -13.30
N PRO A 418 -14.18 17.26 -12.51
CA PRO A 418 -14.63 18.55 -13.04
C PRO A 418 -13.46 19.36 -13.59
N ALA A 419 -13.78 20.39 -14.39
CA ALA A 419 -12.77 21.24 -14.98
C ALA A 419 -11.86 21.86 -13.92
N THR A 420 -10.54 21.77 -14.13
CA THR A 420 -9.56 22.50 -13.34
C THR A 420 -9.84 24.00 -13.40
N LYS A 421 -9.63 24.75 -12.32
CA LYS A 421 -9.90 26.20 -12.29
C LYS A 421 -8.61 27.02 -12.33
N LYS A 422 -8.72 28.24 -12.87
CA LYS A 422 -7.73 29.30 -12.64
C LYS A 422 -7.99 29.94 -11.28
N ALA A 423 -6.95 30.47 -10.65
CA ALA A 423 -7.13 31.29 -9.46
C ALA A 423 -7.70 32.66 -9.85
N THR A 424 -8.74 33.11 -9.17
CA THR A 424 -9.41 34.39 -9.45
C THR A 424 -8.65 35.56 -8.84
N LEU A 425 -8.38 36.62 -9.62
CA LEU A 425 -7.80 37.86 -9.12
C LEU A 425 -8.79 38.60 -8.22
N ILE A 426 -8.37 38.91 -6.99
CA ILE A 426 -9.16 39.70 -6.03
C ILE A 426 -8.71 41.16 -6.01
N ARG A 427 -7.39 41.42 -5.97
CA ARG A 427 -6.85 42.78 -5.97
C ARG A 427 -5.42 42.85 -6.47
N ILE A 428 -5.02 44.04 -6.92
CA ILE A 428 -3.64 44.41 -7.24
C ILE A 428 -3.12 45.25 -6.07
N ILE A 429 -1.93 44.93 -5.56
CA ILE A 429 -1.29 45.72 -4.52
C ILE A 429 -0.71 46.97 -5.17
N THR A 430 -1.09 48.14 -4.66
CA THR A 430 -0.61 49.43 -5.16
C THR A 430 0.91 49.53 -4.97
N PRO A 431 1.68 49.86 -6.01
CA PRO A 431 3.12 50.02 -5.90
C PRO A 431 3.48 51.23 -5.04
N ASP A 432 4.58 51.14 -4.32
CA ASP A 432 5.11 52.27 -3.54
C ASP A 432 5.54 53.42 -4.46
N LYS A 433 5.46 54.65 -3.93
CA LYS A 433 5.99 55.83 -4.61
C LYS A 433 7.50 55.73 -4.80
N ILE A 434 8.01 56.29 -5.90
CA ILE A 434 9.45 56.37 -6.16
C ILE A 434 9.95 57.75 -5.76
N THR A 435 11.02 57.79 -4.97
CA THR A 435 11.63 59.02 -4.45
C THR A 435 13.12 59.08 -4.75
N GLY A 436 13.71 60.28 -4.64
CA GLY A 436 15.15 60.46 -4.84
C GLY A 436 15.58 60.52 -6.30
N ILE A 437 14.62 60.68 -7.23
CA ILE A 437 14.93 60.91 -8.64
C ILE A 437 15.57 62.29 -8.77
N ALA A 438 16.73 62.37 -9.43
CA ALA A 438 17.46 63.62 -9.61
C ALA A 438 16.75 64.52 -10.63
N ASN A 439 16.86 65.84 -10.46
CA ASN A 439 16.37 66.81 -11.43
C ASN A 439 16.98 66.57 -12.82
N GLY A 440 16.17 66.72 -13.89
CA GLY A 440 16.62 66.49 -15.27
C GLY A 440 16.74 65.03 -15.69
N THR A 441 16.36 64.07 -14.83
CA THR A 441 16.30 62.65 -15.18
C THR A 441 15.44 62.42 -16.42
N LYS A 442 15.92 61.62 -17.38
CA LYS A 442 15.15 61.31 -18.59
C LYS A 442 13.92 60.48 -18.25
N MET A 443 12.84 60.72 -18.98
CA MET A 443 11.58 59.99 -18.87
C MET A 443 11.71 58.59 -19.51
N THR A 444 12.48 57.68 -18.91
CA THR A 444 12.62 56.28 -19.34
C THR A 444 12.39 55.33 -18.18
N LYS A 445 12.02 54.08 -18.47
CA LYS A 445 11.69 53.08 -17.43
C LYS A 445 12.85 52.84 -16.48
N GLU A 446 14.06 52.72 -17.03
CA GLU A 446 15.29 52.44 -16.31
C GLU A 446 15.74 53.64 -15.47
N ALA A 447 15.64 54.85 -16.02
CA ALA A 447 16.07 56.07 -15.35
C ALA A 447 15.15 56.45 -14.17
N LEU A 448 13.86 56.14 -14.28
CA LEU A 448 12.88 56.35 -13.21
C LEU A 448 12.81 55.18 -12.22
N GLY A 449 13.47 54.05 -12.47
CA GLY A 449 13.42 52.87 -11.61
C GLY A 449 12.03 52.22 -11.52
N LEU A 450 11.26 52.24 -12.60
CA LEU A 450 9.89 51.70 -12.59
C LEU A 450 9.90 50.17 -12.36
N PRO A 451 9.04 49.64 -11.48
CA PRO A 451 8.97 48.21 -11.23
C PRO A 451 8.47 47.46 -12.46
N GLN A 452 9.08 46.31 -12.78
CA GLN A 452 8.67 45.46 -13.90
C GLN A 452 7.44 44.59 -13.58
N SER A 453 7.19 44.35 -12.29
CA SER A 453 6.06 43.59 -11.77
C SER A 453 5.44 44.28 -10.56
N VAL A 454 4.19 43.92 -10.26
CA VAL A 454 3.49 44.25 -9.02
C VAL A 454 2.92 42.99 -8.40
N LEU A 455 2.67 43.05 -7.11
CA LEU A 455 2.03 41.95 -6.40
C LEU A 455 0.51 41.97 -6.64
N ILE A 456 -0.05 40.79 -6.86
CA ILE A 456 -1.48 40.55 -6.99
C ILE A 456 -1.92 39.52 -5.94
N VAL A 457 -3.18 39.60 -5.53
CA VAL A 457 -3.78 38.69 -4.55
C VAL A 457 -4.92 37.93 -5.20
N THR A 458 -4.94 36.62 -5.00
CA THR A 458 -5.97 35.71 -5.54
C THR A 458 -7.00 35.31 -4.48
N GLU A 459 -8.05 34.59 -4.89
CA GLU A 459 -9.19 34.17 -4.04
C GLU A 459 -8.81 33.32 -2.82
N ASP A 460 -7.69 32.60 -2.90
CA ASP A 460 -7.10 31.81 -1.82
C ASP A 460 -6.14 32.62 -0.92
N GLU A 461 -6.15 33.95 -1.07
CA GLU A 461 -5.27 34.92 -0.39
C GLU A 461 -3.78 34.78 -0.74
N SER A 462 -3.44 33.96 -1.75
CA SER A 462 -2.06 33.85 -2.22
C SER A 462 -1.59 35.17 -2.83
N VAL A 463 -0.31 35.50 -2.63
CA VAL A 463 0.33 36.70 -3.19
C VAL A 463 1.35 36.27 -4.24
N THR A 464 1.18 36.75 -5.47
CA THR A 464 2.08 36.44 -6.59
C THR A 464 2.40 37.69 -7.42
N GLU A 465 3.38 37.61 -8.32
CA GLU A 465 3.79 38.72 -9.17
C GLU A 465 3.09 38.70 -10.54
N ALA A 466 2.70 39.89 -11.02
CA ALA A 466 2.20 40.12 -12.36
C ALA A 466 2.99 41.24 -13.04
N GLN A 467 3.29 41.08 -14.33
CA GLN A 467 4.06 42.08 -15.08
C GLN A 467 3.29 43.38 -15.25
N VAL A 468 3.99 44.52 -15.33
CA VAL A 468 3.38 45.83 -15.57
C VAL A 468 3.99 46.52 -16.78
N ILE A 469 3.11 47.05 -17.63
CA ILE A 469 3.48 47.91 -18.76
C ILE A 469 3.16 49.36 -18.39
N TRP A 470 4.19 50.15 -18.14
CA TRP A 470 4.08 51.59 -17.87
C TRP A 470 3.98 52.41 -19.17
N ASN A 471 3.05 53.37 -19.20
CA ASN A 471 2.88 54.34 -20.27
C ASN A 471 3.59 55.65 -19.90
N LEU A 472 4.66 55.97 -20.62
CA LEU A 472 5.47 57.18 -20.37
C LEU A 472 4.98 58.42 -21.13
N ASP A 473 4.09 58.24 -22.10
CA ASP A 473 3.59 59.31 -22.97
C ASP A 473 2.27 59.93 -22.45
N ASP A 474 1.62 59.27 -21.48
CA ASP A 474 0.32 59.66 -20.92
C ASP A 474 0.35 59.62 -19.39
N LEU A 475 0.69 60.77 -18.79
CA LEU A 475 0.70 60.95 -17.35
C LEU A 475 -0.71 60.82 -16.77
N ALA A 476 -0.84 60.08 -15.68
CA ALA A 476 -2.10 59.96 -14.96
C ALA A 476 -2.49 61.26 -14.24
N ASP A 477 -1.48 61.97 -13.74
CA ASP A 477 -1.63 63.25 -13.04
C ASP A 477 -0.30 64.03 -13.03
N GLY A 478 -0.38 65.36 -12.96
CA GLY A 478 0.77 66.26 -12.95
C GLY A 478 1.47 66.45 -14.31
N SER A 479 2.66 67.04 -14.26
CA SER A 479 3.53 67.24 -15.42
C SER A 479 4.99 67.13 -15.00
N TYR A 480 5.85 66.85 -15.97
CA TYR A 480 7.30 66.80 -15.75
C TYR A 480 8.04 67.59 -16.82
N ASP A 481 8.82 68.56 -16.38
CA ASP A 481 9.73 69.33 -17.22
C ASP A 481 11.17 69.12 -16.70
N PRO A 482 12.04 68.42 -17.44
CA PRO A 482 13.41 68.17 -17.01
C PRO A 482 14.27 69.45 -16.91
N GLU A 483 13.85 70.57 -17.50
CA GLU A 483 14.55 71.86 -17.35
C GLU A 483 14.05 72.68 -16.16
N ASN A 484 12.92 72.30 -15.54
CA ASN A 484 12.42 72.95 -14.34
C ASN A 484 13.21 72.46 -13.12
N THR A 485 13.97 73.36 -12.50
CA THR A 485 14.89 73.05 -11.40
C THR A 485 14.20 72.89 -10.03
N THR A 486 12.91 73.17 -9.92
CA THR A 486 12.15 72.98 -8.66
C THR A 486 11.80 71.51 -8.43
N GLU A 487 11.44 71.16 -7.20
CA GLU A 487 10.91 69.82 -6.90
C GLU A 487 9.63 69.56 -7.71
N GLN A 488 9.53 68.37 -8.31
CA GLN A 488 8.42 67.99 -9.17
C GLN A 488 7.84 66.64 -8.74
N HIS A 489 6.54 66.46 -8.95
CA HIS A 489 5.88 65.18 -8.76
C HIS A 489 4.84 64.95 -9.85
N PHE A 490 4.71 63.70 -10.29
CA PHE A 490 3.76 63.30 -11.31
C PHE A 490 3.39 61.82 -11.13
N GLN A 491 2.26 61.42 -11.69
CA GLN A 491 1.82 60.03 -11.68
C GLN A 491 1.87 59.41 -13.07
N LEU A 492 2.32 58.16 -13.15
CA LEU A 492 2.35 57.39 -14.39
C LEU A 492 1.25 56.33 -14.41
N ASN A 493 0.62 56.15 -15.56
CA ASN A 493 -0.31 55.05 -15.80
C ASN A 493 0.45 53.74 -16.08
N GLY A 494 0.03 52.66 -15.44
CA GLY A 494 0.49 51.30 -15.70
C GLY A 494 -0.67 50.36 -16.02
N THR A 495 -0.42 49.36 -16.85
CA THR A 495 -1.37 48.25 -17.09
C THR A 495 -0.73 46.94 -16.67
N VAL A 496 -1.40 46.22 -15.76
CA VAL A 496 -0.99 44.90 -15.29
C VAL A 496 -1.33 43.83 -16.33
N VAL A 497 -0.38 42.96 -16.63
CA VAL A 497 -0.54 41.78 -17.49
C VAL A 497 -0.65 40.56 -16.59
N LEU A 498 -1.84 39.95 -16.56
CA LEU A 498 -2.09 38.79 -15.70
C LEU A 498 -1.36 37.55 -16.21
N PRO A 499 -0.76 36.76 -15.31
CA PRO A 499 -0.27 35.42 -15.63
C PRO A 499 -1.38 34.54 -16.21
N SER A 500 -1.03 33.59 -17.08
CA SER A 500 -2.02 32.70 -17.73
C SER A 500 -2.79 31.81 -16.73
N SER A 501 -2.23 31.60 -15.54
CA SER A 501 -2.80 30.85 -14.42
C SER A 501 -3.90 31.60 -13.65
N ILE A 502 -4.03 32.91 -13.85
CA ILE A 502 -4.95 33.78 -13.12
C ILE A 502 -6.12 34.17 -14.03
N SER A 503 -7.35 34.09 -13.53
CA SER A 503 -8.53 34.68 -14.18
C SER A 503 -8.88 36.03 -13.56
N ASN A 504 -9.58 36.88 -14.32
CA ASN A 504 -10.13 38.14 -13.83
C ASN A 504 -11.65 38.14 -14.00
N ASP A 505 -12.28 37.09 -13.47
CA ASP A 505 -13.70 36.84 -13.62
C ASP A 505 -14.53 37.91 -12.88
N ASP A 506 -13.96 38.52 -11.84
CA ASP A 506 -14.55 39.62 -11.07
C ASP A 506 -14.36 41.01 -11.73
N HIS A 507 -13.78 41.06 -12.93
CA HIS A 507 -13.60 42.29 -13.71
C HIS A 507 -12.83 43.41 -12.97
N ILE A 508 -11.83 43.05 -12.15
CA ILE A 508 -10.95 43.98 -11.45
C ILE A 508 -10.18 44.83 -12.47
N SER A 509 -10.09 46.15 -12.25
CA SER A 509 -9.33 47.05 -13.12
C SER A 509 -7.84 46.69 -13.11
N LEU A 510 -7.27 46.43 -14.29
CA LEU A 510 -5.84 46.19 -14.47
C LEU A 510 -5.02 47.48 -14.62
N LYS A 511 -5.66 48.65 -14.57
CA LYS A 511 -4.98 49.95 -14.58
C LYS A 511 -4.53 50.32 -13.18
N ILE A 512 -3.27 50.73 -13.05
CA ILE A 512 -2.67 51.22 -11.81
C ILE A 512 -1.95 52.55 -12.05
N THR A 513 -1.63 53.26 -10.98
CA THR A 513 -0.75 54.44 -11.03
C THR A 513 0.43 54.29 -10.08
N ILE A 514 1.52 54.99 -10.37
CA ILE A 514 2.67 55.12 -9.47
C ILE A 514 3.07 56.59 -9.38
N LEU A 515 3.31 57.07 -8.16
CA LEU A 515 3.74 58.44 -7.88
C LEU A 515 5.26 58.53 -7.96
N ILE A 516 5.77 59.46 -8.77
CA ILE A 516 7.19 59.77 -8.93
C ILE A 516 7.49 61.12 -8.29
N MET A 517 8.50 61.15 -7.43
CA MET A 517 9.00 62.35 -6.76
C MET A 517 10.41 62.69 -7.27
N VAL A 518 10.52 63.78 -8.02
CA VAL A 518 11.77 64.31 -8.56
C VAL A 518 12.26 65.45 -7.67
N SER A 519 13.46 65.28 -7.13
CA SER A 519 14.11 66.24 -6.25
C SER A 519 14.40 67.55 -6.98
N GLU A 520 14.45 68.67 -6.26
CA GLU A 520 14.97 69.92 -6.83
C GLU A 520 16.42 69.78 -7.32
N ALA A 521 16.81 70.61 -8.29
CA ALA A 521 18.19 70.67 -8.73
C ALA A 521 19.11 71.19 -7.61
N GLY A 522 20.38 70.77 -7.62
CA GLY A 522 21.39 71.37 -6.77
C GLY A 522 21.51 72.89 -6.99
N HIS A 523 22.07 73.59 -6.01
CA HIS A 523 22.32 75.04 -6.11
C HIS A 523 23.68 75.31 -6.75
N ALA A 524 23.79 76.39 -7.51
CA ALA A 524 25.10 76.91 -7.90
C ALA A 524 25.91 77.30 -6.64
N GLY A 525 27.22 77.08 -6.68
CA GLY A 525 28.14 77.40 -5.60
C GLY A 525 28.16 78.91 -5.32
N GLU A 526 28.10 79.27 -4.04
CA GLU A 526 28.05 80.66 -3.62
C GLU A 526 29.26 81.45 -4.15
N PRO A 527 29.07 82.72 -4.61
CA PRO A 527 30.18 83.59 -4.95
C PRO A 527 31.16 83.76 -3.78
N LYS A 528 32.46 83.73 -4.07
CA LYS A 528 33.57 83.96 -3.14
C LYS A 528 34.38 85.16 -3.61
N VAL A 529 34.93 85.91 -2.65
CA VAL A 529 35.78 87.08 -2.88
C VAL A 529 37.25 86.76 -2.63
N ASN A 530 38.16 87.42 -3.35
CA ASN A 530 39.60 87.36 -3.08
C ASN A 530 40.01 88.05 -1.77
N LEU A 531 39.33 89.15 -1.40
CA LEU A 531 39.57 89.90 -0.17
C LEU A 531 38.35 89.80 0.72
N LYS A 532 38.55 89.35 1.97
CA LYS A 532 37.47 89.27 2.96
C LYS A 532 36.90 90.66 3.27
N SER A 533 35.64 90.73 3.63
CA SER A 533 34.98 91.94 4.12
C SER A 533 35.71 92.55 5.32
N GLY A 534 35.73 93.87 5.43
CA GLY A 534 36.42 94.58 6.50
C GLY A 534 36.85 96.00 6.15
N THR A 535 37.66 96.60 7.02
CA THR A 535 38.15 97.97 6.87
C THR A 535 39.52 98.01 6.17
N TYR A 536 39.67 98.90 5.20
CA TYR A 536 40.88 99.05 4.39
C TYR A 536 41.30 100.51 4.24
N THR A 537 42.60 100.76 4.21
CA THR A 537 43.18 102.11 4.10
C THR A 537 43.66 102.45 2.68
N ASN A 538 43.40 101.58 1.70
CA ASN A 538 43.79 101.70 0.29
C ASN A 538 42.62 101.30 -0.62
N ASN A 539 42.61 101.75 -1.87
CA ASN A 539 41.65 101.28 -2.88
C ASN A 539 41.76 99.75 -3.06
N LEU A 540 40.63 99.08 -3.29
CA LEU A 540 40.56 97.61 -3.40
C LEU A 540 40.17 97.18 -4.81
N VAL A 541 40.70 96.02 -5.21
CA VAL A 541 40.30 95.31 -6.42
C VAL A 541 39.68 93.99 -5.98
N ILE A 542 38.36 93.92 -6.02
CA ILE A 542 37.58 92.74 -5.59
C ILE A 542 37.30 91.86 -6.81
N THR A 543 37.65 90.59 -6.71
CA THR A 543 37.29 89.57 -7.70
C THR A 543 36.29 88.59 -7.12
N LEU A 544 35.29 88.22 -7.92
CA LEU A 544 34.26 87.23 -7.58
C LEU A 544 34.51 85.93 -8.36
N ALA A 545 34.37 84.79 -7.69
CA ALA A 545 34.45 83.46 -8.29
C ALA A 545 33.40 82.51 -7.68
N SER A 546 32.96 81.49 -8.41
CA SER A 546 32.08 80.43 -7.90
C SER A 546 32.79 79.10 -8.09
N GLU A 547 32.60 78.17 -7.16
CA GLU A 547 33.10 76.79 -7.30
C GLU A 547 32.33 76.01 -8.38
N THR A 548 31.15 76.49 -8.78
CA THR A 548 30.43 75.92 -9.92
C THR A 548 31.04 76.45 -11.21
N GLU A 549 31.74 75.57 -11.92
CA GLU A 549 32.39 75.89 -13.17
C GLU A 549 31.41 76.44 -14.22
N GLY A 550 31.77 77.58 -14.80
CA GLY A 550 30.96 78.28 -15.79
C GLY A 550 29.62 78.84 -15.27
N ALA A 551 29.47 79.01 -13.94
CA ALA A 551 28.38 79.81 -13.38
C ALA A 551 28.59 81.30 -13.69
N THR A 552 27.50 82.00 -14.01
CA THR A 552 27.51 83.45 -14.18
C THR A 552 27.20 84.13 -12.85
N ILE A 553 28.06 85.02 -12.40
CA ILE A 553 27.85 85.79 -11.17
C ILE A 553 27.18 87.13 -11.51
N TYR A 554 26.12 87.45 -10.79
CA TYR A 554 25.43 88.74 -10.85
C TYR A 554 25.56 89.43 -9.50
N TYR A 555 25.84 90.74 -9.51
CA TYR A 555 26.07 91.50 -8.28
C TYR A 555 25.42 92.88 -8.32
N THR A 556 25.28 93.47 -7.13
CA THR A 556 24.82 94.85 -6.91
C THR A 556 25.75 95.54 -5.92
N MET A 557 25.87 96.88 -6.05
CA MET A 557 26.68 97.71 -5.15
C MET A 557 25.87 98.78 -4.41
N ASN A 558 24.59 98.89 -4.73
CA ASN A 558 23.63 99.87 -4.19
C ASN A 558 22.79 99.30 -3.03
N GLY A 559 23.08 98.08 -2.57
CA GLY A 559 22.40 97.41 -1.47
C GLY A 559 21.15 96.58 -1.85
N SER A 560 20.68 96.61 -3.11
CA SER A 560 19.53 95.78 -3.54
C SER A 560 19.90 94.30 -3.69
N THR A 561 18.95 93.38 -3.51
CA THR A 561 19.19 91.93 -3.73
C THR A 561 19.49 91.65 -5.20
N PRO A 562 20.60 90.95 -5.52
CA PRO A 562 20.95 90.62 -6.89
C PRO A 562 20.02 89.55 -7.45
N THR A 563 19.70 89.69 -8.73
CA THR A 563 18.91 88.76 -9.56
C THR A 563 19.63 88.54 -10.90
N VAL A 564 19.13 87.66 -11.76
CA VAL A 564 19.66 87.45 -13.12
C VAL A 564 19.63 88.69 -14.02
N THR A 565 18.90 89.74 -13.63
CA THR A 565 18.87 91.04 -14.35
C THR A 565 19.81 92.08 -13.75
N SER A 566 20.53 91.75 -12.67
CA SER A 566 21.52 92.64 -12.05
C SER A 566 22.81 92.72 -12.87
N THR A 567 23.80 93.49 -12.40
CA THR A 567 25.06 93.66 -13.13
C THR A 567 25.83 92.34 -13.21
N LYS A 568 26.08 91.85 -14.42
CA LYS A 568 26.91 90.66 -14.66
C LYS A 568 28.36 90.96 -14.33
N TYR A 569 28.99 90.10 -13.54
CA TYR A 569 30.42 90.18 -13.24
C TYR A 569 31.24 89.71 -14.45
N THR A 570 32.01 90.61 -15.05
CA THR A 570 32.87 90.35 -16.23
C THR A 570 34.30 90.85 -16.05
N SER A 571 34.56 91.70 -15.07
CA SER A 571 35.88 92.24 -14.73
C SER A 571 35.96 92.57 -13.23
N PRO A 572 37.17 92.66 -12.64
CA PRO A 572 37.35 92.99 -11.23
C PRO A 572 36.65 94.30 -10.83
N ILE A 573 36.01 94.30 -9.66
CA ILE A 573 35.28 95.45 -9.13
C ILE A 573 36.27 96.36 -8.40
N LEU A 574 36.43 97.59 -8.90
CA LEU A 574 37.26 98.61 -8.26
C LEU A 574 36.46 99.33 -7.17
N VAL A 575 36.86 99.17 -5.92
CA VAL A 575 36.30 99.92 -4.78
C VAL A 575 37.27 101.05 -4.43
N SER A 576 36.94 102.27 -4.84
CA SER A 576 37.77 103.46 -4.64
C SER A 576 37.23 104.38 -3.54
N GLY A 577 38.15 104.92 -2.75
CA GLY A 577 37.90 105.89 -1.67
C GLY A 577 38.59 107.23 -1.93
N ILE A 578 38.18 108.25 -1.18
CA ILE A 578 38.79 109.59 -1.22
C ILE A 578 39.54 109.78 0.10
N ARG A 579 40.76 110.34 0.04
CA ARG A 579 41.56 110.62 1.24
C ARG A 579 40.76 111.49 2.22
N GLY A 580 40.69 111.06 3.48
CA GLY A 580 39.97 111.75 4.54
C GLY A 580 38.44 111.64 4.51
N ASN A 581 37.86 110.84 3.61
CA ASN A 581 36.40 110.63 3.53
C ASN A 581 36.07 109.13 3.60
N PRO A 582 35.66 108.62 4.79
CA PRO A 582 35.28 107.22 4.95
C PRO A 582 34.11 106.84 4.04
N LYS A 583 34.19 105.68 3.38
CA LYS A 583 33.16 105.19 2.46
C LYS A 583 32.92 103.71 2.67
N SER A 584 31.65 103.32 2.86
CA SER A 584 31.24 101.91 2.90
C SER A 584 30.68 101.47 1.55
N VAL A 585 31.08 100.29 1.09
CA VAL A 585 30.58 99.67 -0.15
C VAL A 585 30.11 98.25 0.16
N VAL A 586 28.86 97.97 -0.20
CA VAL A 586 28.22 96.65 -0.02
C VAL A 586 28.10 95.98 -1.37
N ILE A 587 28.74 94.83 -1.55
CA ILE A 587 28.63 93.99 -2.73
C ILE A 587 27.77 92.78 -2.37
N LYS A 588 26.57 92.68 -2.95
CA LYS A 588 25.75 91.46 -2.87
C LYS A 588 25.87 90.69 -4.16
N ALA A 589 26.03 89.37 -4.09
CA ALA A 589 26.21 88.54 -5.27
C ALA A 589 25.40 87.24 -5.20
N ILE A 590 24.97 86.75 -6.37
CA ILE A 590 24.49 85.39 -6.60
C ILE A 590 25.22 84.78 -7.79
N ALA A 591 25.42 83.46 -7.77
CA ALA A 591 25.87 82.69 -8.91
C ALA A 591 24.67 81.95 -9.54
N VAL A 592 24.61 81.95 -10.86
CA VAL A 592 23.55 81.30 -11.63
C VAL A 592 24.17 80.43 -12.72
N LYS A 593 23.74 79.19 -12.80
CA LYS A 593 24.15 78.22 -13.83
C LYS A 593 22.90 77.58 -14.41
N LYS A 594 22.83 77.45 -15.74
CA LYS A 594 21.73 76.71 -16.38
C LYS A 594 21.66 75.28 -15.82
N GLY A 595 20.47 74.82 -15.44
CA GLY A 595 20.23 73.47 -14.89
C GLY A 595 20.47 73.34 -13.38
N LEU A 596 20.80 74.43 -12.69
CA LEU A 596 20.91 74.48 -11.22
C LEU A 596 19.99 75.56 -10.68
N GLN A 597 19.60 75.41 -9.42
CA GLN A 597 19.02 76.50 -8.65
C GLN A 597 20.05 77.63 -8.48
N SER A 598 19.57 78.87 -8.36
CA SER A 598 20.46 80.01 -8.07
C SER A 598 21.16 79.79 -6.73
N SER A 599 22.42 80.22 -6.60
CA SER A 599 23.09 80.16 -5.30
C SER A 599 22.31 80.94 -4.24
N LYS A 600 22.55 80.62 -2.97
CA LYS A 600 22.18 81.56 -1.90
C LYS A 600 22.89 82.89 -2.15
N MET A 601 22.21 83.98 -1.80
CA MET A 601 22.76 85.33 -1.92
C MET A 601 23.76 85.58 -0.81
N VAL A 602 24.95 86.07 -1.19
CA VAL A 602 26.03 86.42 -0.27
C VAL A 602 26.28 87.92 -0.28
N GLU A 603 26.69 88.46 0.87
CA GLU A 603 26.94 89.89 1.07
C GLU A 603 28.38 90.12 1.55
N PHE A 604 29.06 91.08 0.94
CA PHE A 604 30.41 91.51 1.28
C PHE A 604 30.45 93.01 1.55
N VAL A 605 30.93 93.42 2.73
CA VAL A 605 31.01 94.83 3.14
C VAL A 605 32.46 95.30 3.20
N TYR A 606 32.76 96.44 2.58
CA TYR A 606 34.10 97.03 2.55
C TYR A 606 34.06 98.49 3.00
N ASP A 607 34.74 98.78 4.10
CA ASP A 607 34.85 100.14 4.65
C ASP A 607 36.21 100.73 4.29
N LEU A 608 36.22 101.74 3.43
CA LEU A 608 37.43 102.45 3.03
C LEU A 608 37.68 103.65 3.93
N ASN A 609 38.80 103.65 4.65
CA ASN A 609 39.26 104.76 5.47
C ASN A 609 40.70 105.15 5.08
N ILE A 610 40.85 105.91 4.01
CA ILE A 610 42.17 106.31 3.48
C ILE A 610 42.68 107.53 4.27
N PRO A 611 43.74 107.41 5.09
CA PRO A 611 44.20 108.50 5.95
C PRO A 611 44.83 109.66 5.15
N VAL A 612 44.71 110.88 5.68
CA VAL A 612 45.41 112.06 5.15
C VAL A 612 46.85 112.06 5.69
N PRO A 613 47.90 112.17 4.84
CA PRO A 613 49.27 112.16 5.33
C PRO A 613 49.57 113.40 6.22
N PRO A 614 50.22 113.24 7.38
CA PRO A 614 50.59 114.35 8.26
C PRO A 614 51.77 115.17 7.69
N ASN A 615 51.80 116.46 8.00
CA ASN A 615 52.78 117.43 7.52
C ASN A 615 53.82 117.76 8.62
N VAL A 616 55.08 118.09 8.21
CA VAL A 616 56.14 118.88 8.92
C VAL A 616 57.45 118.17 9.41
N ILE A 617 58.58 118.62 8.80
CA ILE A 617 59.97 118.97 9.26
C ILE A 617 60.90 117.95 9.95
N GLN A 618 62.16 117.95 9.49
CA GLN A 618 63.37 117.25 9.98
C GLN A 618 63.89 117.79 11.33
N ASP A 619 64.42 116.92 12.20
CA ASP A 619 65.87 116.82 12.53
C ASP A 619 66.14 116.13 13.89
N SER A 620 67.24 115.36 13.89
CA SER A 620 68.09 114.89 14.99
C SER A 620 67.49 113.86 15.97
N GLY A 621 68.08 112.69 16.24
CA GLY A 621 69.39 112.14 15.86
C GLY A 621 69.91 111.25 17.00
N LEU A 622 70.21 109.98 16.66
CA LEU A 622 71.16 109.04 17.32
C LEU A 622 70.83 108.64 18.79
N ASP A 623 71.12 107.44 19.31
CA ASP A 623 72.25 106.55 19.03
C ASP A 623 72.09 105.17 19.75
N ARG A 624 72.84 104.16 19.26
CA ARG A 624 73.42 102.95 19.95
C ARG A 624 72.60 101.64 20.08
N ILE A 625 72.92 100.57 19.33
CA ILE A 625 74.03 99.55 19.44
C ILE A 625 73.61 98.41 20.39
N ASP A 626 73.77 97.11 20.15
CA ASP A 626 74.24 96.28 19.02
C ASP A 626 74.02 94.79 19.42
N THR A 627 74.04 93.90 18.42
CA THR A 627 74.48 92.47 18.38
C THR A 627 74.48 91.61 19.67
N GLU A 628 74.09 90.32 19.65
CA GLU A 628 74.67 89.22 18.87
C GLU A 628 73.89 87.89 19.11
N LYS A 629 74.10 86.92 18.20
CA LYS A 629 73.96 85.44 18.30
C LYS A 629 72.57 84.80 18.12
N THR A 630 72.27 84.12 17.01
CA THR A 630 72.76 82.84 16.42
C THR A 630 72.39 81.59 17.20
N GLU A 631 71.52 80.75 16.61
CA GLU A 631 71.72 79.33 16.20
C GLU A 631 70.38 78.58 16.22
N VAL A 632 69.85 78.12 15.08
CA VAL A 632 70.13 76.87 14.29
C VAL A 632 69.22 75.69 14.69
N SER A 633 68.46 75.20 13.71
CA SER A 633 68.30 73.78 13.26
C SER A 633 66.88 73.52 12.73
N ASN A 634 66.57 73.54 11.41
CA ASN A 634 66.70 72.47 10.39
C ASN A 634 65.94 71.15 10.69
N PRO A 635 65.53 70.33 9.70
CA PRO A 635 65.16 70.59 8.28
C PRO A 635 64.00 69.73 7.68
N SER A 636 63.72 70.00 6.39
CA SER A 636 63.47 69.05 5.25
C SER A 636 62.17 68.21 5.17
N THR A 637 61.58 67.87 4.01
CA THR A 637 61.78 68.13 2.55
C THR A 637 60.57 67.51 1.78
N ASP A 638 60.37 67.98 0.54
CA ASP A 638 59.98 67.26 -0.72
C ASP A 638 58.67 66.44 -0.79
N GLU A 639 57.72 66.69 -1.70
CA GLU A 639 57.62 66.60 -3.18
C GLU A 639 56.68 65.44 -3.61
N VAL A 640 55.55 65.82 -4.22
CA VAL A 640 55.16 65.51 -5.62
C VAL A 640 54.95 64.03 -6.09
N LEU A 641 53.73 63.83 -6.64
CA LEU A 641 53.25 62.96 -7.74
C LEU A 641 52.63 61.56 -7.51
N ILE A 642 51.55 61.36 -8.28
CA ILE A 642 50.52 60.31 -8.41
C ILE A 642 51.02 59.24 -9.42
N PRO A 643 50.65 57.93 -9.35
CA PRO A 643 49.43 57.43 -10.03
C PRO A 643 48.74 56.18 -9.42
N GLU A 644 47.48 55.99 -9.83
CA GLU A 644 46.67 54.75 -10.05
C GLU A 644 46.97 53.46 -9.26
N ALA A 645 45.95 52.91 -8.58
CA ALA A 645 45.19 51.72 -9.02
C ALA A 645 44.18 51.26 -7.94
N GLU A 646 43.16 50.57 -8.42
CA GLU A 646 41.96 50.02 -7.77
C GLU A 646 42.21 49.26 -6.46
N GLU A 647 41.30 49.40 -5.48
CA GLU A 647 40.63 48.21 -4.92
C GLU A 647 39.32 48.59 -4.19
N LYS A 648 38.22 48.02 -4.67
CA LYS A 648 36.94 47.94 -3.98
C LYS A 648 37.18 47.42 -2.56
N ARG A 649 36.79 48.15 -1.52
CA ARG A 649 36.43 47.49 -0.25
C ARG A 649 35.03 46.95 -0.40
N GLU A 650 34.96 45.72 -0.86
CA GLU A 650 33.76 44.90 -0.76
C GLU A 650 33.24 44.95 0.68
N LEU A 651 31.95 45.28 0.85
CA LEU A 651 31.23 44.88 2.06
C LEU A 651 31.38 43.35 2.17
N PRO A 652 31.74 42.78 3.33
CA PRO A 652 31.82 41.33 3.45
C PRO A 652 30.48 40.74 3.04
N ASN A 653 30.50 40.03 1.91
CA ASN A 653 29.38 39.25 1.43
C ASN A 653 29.30 38.06 2.39
N TYR A 654 28.49 38.18 3.45
CA TYR A 654 28.17 37.06 4.34
C TYR A 654 27.33 36.07 3.53
N GLN A 655 28.00 35.22 2.75
CA GLN A 655 27.35 34.17 2.01
C GLN A 655 26.94 33.09 3.00
N VAL A 656 25.63 32.91 3.14
CA VAL A 656 25.07 31.60 3.47
C VAL A 656 24.94 30.86 2.14
N ALA A 657 25.22 29.56 2.10
CA ALA A 657 24.77 28.75 0.98
C ALA A 657 23.24 28.90 0.93
N ILE A 658 22.71 29.65 -0.05
CA ILE A 658 21.26 29.86 -0.19
C ILE A 658 20.67 28.54 -0.67
N GLU A 659 20.40 27.64 0.29
CA GLU A 659 19.55 26.48 0.11
C GLU A 659 18.25 26.80 0.86
N SER A 660 17.15 26.89 0.11
CA SER A 660 15.83 26.79 0.71
C SER A 660 15.70 25.38 1.26
N ASP A 661 15.78 25.23 2.57
CA ASP A 661 15.73 23.90 3.19
C ASP A 661 14.32 23.61 3.73
N VAL A 662 13.93 22.35 3.65
CA VAL A 662 12.67 21.86 4.20
C VAL A 662 12.99 21.15 5.51
N ILE A 663 12.46 21.68 6.62
CA ILE A 663 12.74 21.18 7.96
C ILE A 663 11.48 20.53 8.51
N GLU A 664 11.59 19.28 8.94
CA GLU A 664 10.54 18.61 9.70
C GLU A 664 10.63 19.01 11.18
N LYS A 665 9.48 19.15 11.83
CA LYS A 665 9.44 19.34 13.30
C LYS A 665 10.19 18.22 14.03
N ASN A 666 10.75 18.54 15.21
CA ASN A 666 11.62 17.71 16.07
C ASN A 666 13.10 17.56 15.68
N GLU A 667 13.62 18.32 14.71
CA GLU A 667 15.06 18.34 14.38
C GLU A 667 15.72 19.68 14.72
N ASP A 668 16.99 19.65 15.11
CA ASP A 668 17.83 20.84 15.23
C ASP A 668 18.24 21.28 13.81
N TYR A 669 18.24 22.58 13.53
CA TYR A 669 18.66 23.10 12.22
C TYR A 669 19.94 23.91 12.34
N THR A 670 21.01 23.46 11.68
CA THR A 670 22.33 24.10 11.74
C THR A 670 22.64 24.85 10.46
N ILE A 671 22.95 26.13 10.61
CA ILE A 671 23.30 27.06 9.54
C ILE A 671 24.80 27.29 9.59
N ASN A 672 25.50 26.99 8.48
CA ASN A 672 26.91 27.33 8.29
C ASN A 672 27.02 28.77 7.77
N ILE A 673 27.85 29.59 8.39
CA ILE A 673 27.94 31.03 8.09
C ILE A 673 29.40 31.42 7.86
N SER A 674 29.67 32.19 6.81
CA SER A 674 31.02 32.67 6.45
C SER A 674 31.46 33.92 7.23
N GLY A 675 30.83 34.23 8.37
CA GLY A 675 30.98 35.49 9.09
C GLY A 675 31.87 35.44 10.34
N ASP A 676 32.42 36.59 10.73
CA ASP A 676 33.14 36.76 12.00
C ASP A 676 32.16 36.69 13.19
N MET A 677 32.09 35.50 13.79
CA MET A 677 31.18 35.19 14.90
C MET A 677 31.43 36.01 16.17
N SER A 678 32.60 36.67 16.29
CA SER A 678 32.88 37.57 17.43
C SER A 678 32.05 38.86 17.40
N LYS A 679 31.39 39.17 16.28
CA LYS A 679 30.54 40.36 16.07
C LYS A 679 29.04 40.05 16.01
N LEU A 680 28.64 38.83 16.40
CA LEU A 680 27.23 38.43 16.39
C LEU A 680 26.44 39.23 17.43
N ILE A 681 25.38 39.90 16.99
CA ILE A 681 24.45 40.66 17.85
C ILE A 681 23.28 39.79 18.30
N GLY A 682 22.81 38.88 17.45
CA GLY A 682 21.70 37.99 17.75
C GLY A 682 21.02 37.45 16.50
N ILE A 683 20.01 36.61 16.69
CA ILE A 683 19.26 36.00 15.61
C ILE A 683 17.81 36.45 15.71
N THR A 684 17.19 36.72 14.57
CA THR A 684 15.75 37.01 14.47
C THR A 684 15.08 35.99 13.57
N VAL A 685 13.92 35.48 13.96
CA VAL A 685 13.07 34.63 13.12
C VAL A 685 11.75 35.35 12.91
N ASP A 686 11.37 35.56 11.64
CA ASP A 686 10.24 36.39 11.24
C ASP A 686 10.21 37.77 11.91
N GLU A 687 11.40 38.37 11.99
CA GLU A 687 11.66 39.70 12.57
C GLU A 687 11.62 39.77 14.10
N ASP A 688 11.25 38.68 14.78
CA ASP A 688 11.30 38.58 16.24
C ASP A 688 12.68 38.10 16.71
N MET A 689 13.29 38.83 17.66
CA MET A 689 14.57 38.46 18.25
C MET A 689 14.40 37.23 19.15
N ILE A 690 15.12 36.16 18.83
CA ILE A 690 15.07 34.92 19.60
C ILE A 690 16.14 34.92 20.70
N THR A 691 15.90 34.14 21.74
CA THR A 691 16.69 34.12 22.98
C THR A 691 17.79 33.06 22.95
N GLU A 692 18.86 33.23 23.74
CA GLU A 692 20.04 32.35 23.72
C GLU A 692 19.73 30.87 24.08
N ASP A 693 18.60 30.60 24.73
CA ASP A 693 18.12 29.24 24.99
C ASP A 693 17.41 28.58 23.80
N GLN A 694 17.04 29.36 22.77
CA GLN A 694 16.36 28.89 21.55
C GLN A 694 17.33 28.56 20.41
N TYR A 695 18.59 28.98 20.52
CA TYR A 695 19.65 28.64 19.56
C TYR A 695 20.96 28.26 20.26
N ARG A 696 21.98 27.91 19.46
CA ARG A 696 23.37 27.70 19.88
C ARG A 696 24.30 28.32 18.85
N VAL A 697 25.44 28.84 19.32
CA VAL A 697 26.48 29.40 18.46
C VAL A 697 27.77 28.62 18.69
N ASP A 698 28.35 28.09 17.61
CA ASP A 698 29.70 27.55 17.63
C ASP A 698 30.63 28.51 16.89
N VAL A 699 31.40 29.28 17.67
CA VAL A 699 32.36 30.27 17.15
C VAL A 699 33.51 29.61 16.40
N ARG A 700 33.89 28.36 16.72
CA ARG A 700 34.99 27.65 16.05
C ARG A 700 34.57 27.03 14.74
N ALA A 701 33.33 26.55 14.66
CA ALA A 701 32.76 25.96 13.46
C ALA A 701 32.06 26.99 12.54
N SER A 702 31.92 28.24 13.01
CA SER A 702 31.15 29.30 12.35
C SER A 702 29.71 28.89 12.04
N THR A 703 29.04 28.26 13.01
CA THR A 703 27.67 27.77 12.86
C THR A 703 26.71 28.38 13.88
N VAL A 704 25.44 28.48 13.45
CA VAL A 704 24.29 28.80 14.29
C VAL A 704 23.30 27.66 14.20
N THR A 705 22.93 27.06 15.33
CA THR A 705 21.95 25.98 15.39
C THR A 705 20.66 26.47 16.06
N LEU A 706 19.54 26.46 15.35
CA LEU A 706 18.22 26.58 15.95
C LEU A 706 17.86 25.24 16.60
N ARG A 707 17.42 25.30 17.86
CA ARG A 707 17.05 24.09 18.59
C ARG A 707 15.68 23.60 18.19
N LYS A 708 15.50 22.28 18.14
CA LYS A 708 14.24 21.62 17.84
C LYS A 708 13.09 22.10 18.73
N GLU A 709 13.34 22.41 20.00
CA GLU A 709 12.32 22.91 20.91
C GLU A 709 11.74 24.24 20.44
N TYR A 710 12.56 25.11 19.85
CA TYR A 710 12.12 26.36 19.24
C TYR A 710 11.44 26.13 17.90
N ILE A 711 12.02 25.29 17.03
CA ILE A 711 11.44 24.94 15.72
C ILE A 711 10.02 24.37 15.87
N ASN A 712 9.77 23.57 16.92
CA ASN A 712 8.45 23.03 17.23
C ASN A 712 7.39 24.10 17.60
N THR A 713 7.82 25.29 18.01
CA THR A 713 6.90 26.42 18.30
C THR A 713 6.50 27.20 17.07
N LEU A 714 7.25 27.08 15.97
CA LEU A 714 6.96 27.79 14.73
C LEU A 714 5.79 27.11 13.97
N PRO A 715 4.90 27.89 13.35
CA PRO A 715 3.89 27.38 12.44
C PRO A 715 4.47 26.55 11.28
N VAL A 716 3.63 25.74 10.63
CA VAL A 716 4.00 25.11 9.35
C VAL A 716 3.97 26.19 8.28
N GLY A 717 5.04 26.33 7.49
CA GLY A 717 5.15 27.39 6.49
C GLY A 717 6.58 27.89 6.29
N LYS A 718 6.70 28.99 5.53
CA LYS A 718 7.99 29.64 5.26
C LYS A 718 8.34 30.61 6.39
N HIS A 719 9.55 30.48 6.92
CA HIS A 719 10.10 31.37 7.95
C HIS A 719 11.40 32.00 7.48
N THR A 720 11.61 33.28 7.83
CA THR A 720 12.84 34.02 7.54
C THR A 720 13.71 34.10 8.79
N ILE A 721 14.90 33.52 8.71
CA ILE A 721 15.93 33.64 9.75
C ILE A 721 16.91 34.74 9.30
N LYS A 722 17.12 35.77 10.13
CA LYS A 722 18.23 36.72 9.96
C LYS A 722 19.23 36.56 11.10
N ILE A 723 20.50 36.39 10.74
CA ILE A 723 21.63 36.35 11.67
C ILE A 723 22.29 37.74 11.62
N ASN A 724 22.22 38.48 12.72
CA ASN A 724 22.58 39.89 12.77
C ASN A 724 23.98 40.07 13.37
N PHE A 725 24.84 40.82 12.69
CA PHE A 725 26.19 41.20 13.10
C PHE A 725 26.30 42.74 13.20
N GLU A 726 27.31 43.26 13.90
CA GLU A 726 27.55 44.72 14.04
C GLU A 726 27.62 45.51 12.73
N ASN A 727 27.97 44.84 11.63
CA ASN A 727 28.23 45.44 10.32
C ASN A 727 27.32 44.89 9.20
N GLY A 728 26.28 44.11 9.50
CA GLY A 728 25.37 43.56 8.50
C GLY A 728 24.55 42.37 9.00
N SER A 729 23.79 41.71 8.13
CA SER A 729 23.03 40.50 8.47
C SER A 729 23.05 39.48 7.34
N ALA A 730 23.06 38.20 7.69
CA ALA A 730 22.81 37.09 6.76
C ALA A 730 21.34 36.64 6.84
N LYS A 731 20.71 36.31 5.71
CA LYS A 731 19.30 35.90 5.64
C LYS A 731 19.16 34.49 5.06
N VAL A 732 18.36 33.65 5.71
CA VAL A 732 18.00 32.29 5.29
C VAL A 732 16.48 32.14 5.30
N ILE A 733 15.92 31.45 4.31
CA ILE A 733 14.49 31.12 4.27
C ILE A 733 14.37 29.60 4.41
N ILE A 734 13.62 29.16 5.42
CA ILE A 734 13.34 27.75 5.67
C ILE A 734 11.85 27.48 5.49
N SER A 735 11.48 26.25 5.13
CA SER A 735 10.08 25.80 5.12
C SER A 735 9.88 24.72 6.17
N ILE A 736 9.08 25.00 7.21
CA ILE A 736 8.76 24.04 8.27
C ILE A 736 7.57 23.20 7.84
N LYS A 737 7.68 21.87 7.99
CA LYS A 737 6.59 20.90 7.80
C LYS A 737 6.37 20.08 9.08
N GLU A 738 5.16 19.53 9.22
CA GLU A 738 4.93 18.50 10.24
C GLU A 738 5.79 17.27 9.97
N LYS A 739 6.20 16.58 11.03
CA LYS A 739 6.98 15.35 10.91
C LYS A 739 6.11 14.22 10.36
N ASP A 740 6.56 13.57 9.29
CA ASP A 740 5.89 12.40 8.73
C ASP A 740 6.20 11.16 9.60
N ASP A 741 5.27 10.77 10.47
CA ASP A 741 5.37 9.58 11.34
C ASP A 741 5.18 8.26 10.55
N LYS A 742 5.88 8.10 9.43
CA LYS A 742 5.92 6.86 8.64
C LYS A 742 7.33 6.49 8.25
N ARG A 743 8.09 6.00 9.23
CA ARG A 743 8.98 4.83 9.17
C ARG A 743 9.86 4.78 10.42
N ASP A 744 9.55 3.86 11.32
CA ASP A 744 10.51 2.86 11.83
C ASP A 744 9.82 1.97 12.86
N ASN A 745 9.49 0.76 12.44
CA ASN A 745 9.13 -0.33 13.34
C ASN A 745 10.34 -1.26 13.37
N PRO A 746 11.29 -1.11 14.31
CA PRO A 746 12.33 -2.09 14.50
C PRO A 746 11.75 -3.31 15.22
N ILE A 747 12.11 -4.47 14.69
CA ILE A 747 11.87 -5.81 15.21
C ILE A 747 12.10 -5.84 16.73
N VAL A 748 11.09 -6.25 17.50
CA VAL A 748 11.27 -6.67 18.90
C VAL A 748 10.78 -8.11 19.06
N GLN A 749 11.75 -9.02 19.08
CA GLN A 749 11.67 -10.24 19.89
C GLN A 749 11.97 -9.89 21.35
N SER A 750 11.09 -10.38 22.23
CA SER A 750 11.33 -10.88 23.58
C SER A 750 11.86 -9.96 24.70
N SER A 751 11.25 -10.19 25.86
CA SER A 751 11.75 -10.06 27.24
C SER A 751 11.56 -8.73 27.98
N GLU A 752 10.60 -8.82 28.91
CA GLU A 752 10.67 -8.41 30.32
C GLU A 752 10.77 -6.92 30.71
N ARG A 753 9.73 -6.51 31.45
CA ARG A 753 9.66 -5.31 32.30
C ARG A 753 10.66 -5.42 33.46
N PRO A 754 11.10 -4.26 33.98
CA PRO A 754 10.61 -3.91 35.32
C PRO A 754 10.22 -2.43 35.42
N ILE A 755 9.08 -2.18 36.06
CA ILE A 755 8.65 -0.84 36.51
C ILE A 755 8.61 -0.89 38.04
N ASN A 756 9.23 0.08 38.70
CA ASN A 756 9.06 0.31 40.12
C ASN A 756 8.33 1.66 40.33
N LYS A 757 7.14 1.55 40.96
CA LYS A 757 6.39 2.41 41.92
C LYS A 757 6.71 3.93 42.04
N PRO A 758 5.74 4.80 42.45
CA PRO A 758 4.90 4.66 43.67
C PRO A 758 3.39 4.94 43.46
N GLU A 759 2.46 4.15 44.02
CA GLU A 759 1.87 4.20 45.39
C GLU A 759 0.60 5.05 45.50
N ILE A 760 -0.58 4.39 45.55
CA ILE A 760 -1.75 4.78 46.39
C ILE A 760 -2.44 3.47 46.88
N LYS A 761 -3.01 3.55 48.09
CA LYS A 761 -3.28 2.51 49.09
C LYS A 761 -4.42 1.51 48.80
N GLU A 762 -4.23 0.35 49.42
CA GLU A 762 -5.07 -0.86 49.56
C GLU A 762 -6.31 -0.66 50.44
N GLN A 763 -7.46 -1.27 50.09
CA GLN A 763 -8.34 -1.96 51.05
C GLN A 763 -9.40 -2.88 50.39
N ASP A 764 -9.33 -4.16 50.80
CA ASP A 764 -10.36 -5.20 51.00
C ASP A 764 -11.00 -6.07 49.86
N LEU A 765 -10.90 -7.40 50.10
CA LEU A 765 -11.30 -8.66 49.42
C LEU A 765 -12.82 -8.87 49.09
N PRO A 766 -13.30 -10.03 48.55
CA PRO A 766 -12.90 -10.84 47.38
C PRO A 766 -14.10 -11.31 46.50
N GLY A 767 -13.82 -11.77 45.28
CA GLY A 767 -14.50 -12.89 44.57
C GLY A 767 -16.01 -12.83 44.24
N LYS A 768 -16.34 -12.72 42.95
CA LYS A 768 -17.52 -13.36 42.34
C LYS A 768 -17.39 -13.46 40.82
N GLU A 769 -17.46 -14.69 40.31
CA GLU A 769 -17.63 -14.98 38.88
C GLU A 769 -18.94 -14.36 38.36
N THR A 770 -18.92 -13.87 37.11
CA THR A 770 -20.15 -13.60 36.36
C THR A 770 -20.05 -14.17 34.96
N THR A 771 -20.80 -15.25 34.76
CA THR A 771 -21.13 -15.92 33.51
C THR A 771 -21.89 -15.01 32.54
N SER A 772 -21.52 -15.09 31.26
CA SER A 772 -21.99 -14.25 30.15
C SER A 772 -23.35 -14.71 29.57
N PHE A 773 -24.33 -13.80 29.48
CA PHE A 773 -25.72 -14.04 29.05
C PHE A 773 -25.91 -13.93 27.51
N TRP A 774 -25.12 -14.65 26.70
CA TRP A 774 -25.27 -14.64 25.24
C TRP A 774 -26.54 -15.35 24.73
N TRP A 775 -27.07 -16.33 25.48
CA TRP A 775 -28.23 -17.11 25.08
C TRP A 775 -29.55 -16.30 25.05
N LEU A 776 -29.65 -15.22 25.82
CA LEU A 776 -30.84 -14.35 25.84
C LEU A 776 -31.03 -13.60 24.50
N TRP A 777 -29.95 -13.25 23.81
CA TRP A 777 -30.01 -12.61 22.49
C TRP A 777 -30.45 -13.57 21.39
N LEU A 778 -30.03 -14.85 21.47
CA LEU A 778 -30.46 -15.91 20.55
C LEU A 778 -31.96 -16.18 20.65
N LEU A 779 -32.53 -16.11 21.85
CA LEU A 779 -33.96 -16.31 22.10
C LEU A 779 -34.83 -15.18 21.52
N ILE A 780 -34.33 -13.94 21.52
CA ILE A 780 -35.01 -12.78 20.92
C ILE A 780 -35.05 -12.87 19.40
N ILE A 781 -33.97 -13.34 18.75
CA ILE A 781 -33.90 -13.50 17.29
C ILE A 781 -34.86 -14.60 16.81
N ILE A 782 -34.95 -15.72 17.55
CA ILE A 782 -35.88 -16.81 17.24
C ILE A 782 -37.35 -16.33 17.38
N LEU A 783 -37.67 -15.56 18.42
CA LEU A 783 -39.00 -15.00 18.61
C LEU A 783 -39.38 -13.99 17.51
N ALA A 784 -38.43 -13.16 17.05
CA ALA A 784 -38.64 -12.24 15.93
C ALA A 784 -38.94 -12.99 14.61
N GLY A 785 -38.23 -14.09 14.34
CA GLY A 785 -38.47 -14.93 13.18
C GLY A 785 -39.85 -15.60 13.18
N ILE A 786 -40.31 -16.07 14.35
CA ILE A 786 -41.64 -16.67 14.51
C ILE A 786 -42.75 -15.61 14.30
N CYS A 787 -42.57 -14.41 14.84
CA CYS A 787 -43.50 -13.29 14.63
C CYS A 787 -43.57 -12.86 13.16
N TYR A 788 -42.43 -12.82 12.46
CA TYR A 788 -42.39 -12.49 11.03
C TYR A 788 -43.10 -13.56 10.18
N ARG A 789 -42.90 -14.85 10.49
CA ARG A 789 -43.57 -15.95 9.80
C ARG A 789 -45.09 -15.95 10.05
N TYR A 790 -45.52 -15.63 11.27
CA TYR A 790 -46.94 -15.49 11.61
C TYR A 790 -47.61 -14.29 10.90
N TYR A 791 -46.91 -13.16 10.81
CA TYR A 791 -47.38 -11.98 10.06
C TYR A 791 -47.57 -12.30 8.56
N TYR A 792 -46.63 -13.04 7.96
CA TYR A 792 -46.68 -13.39 6.55
C TYR A 792 -47.81 -14.39 6.23
N LEU A 793 -48.03 -15.39 7.10
CA LEU A 793 -49.13 -16.35 6.96
C LEU A 793 -50.50 -15.69 7.14
N LYS A 794 -50.63 -14.74 8.07
CA LYS A 794 -51.88 -13.96 8.27
C LYS A 794 -52.21 -13.03 7.09
N LYS A 795 -51.19 -12.52 6.38
CA LYS A 795 -51.37 -11.70 5.18
C LYS A 795 -51.76 -12.54 3.95
N LYS A 796 -51.29 -13.79 3.85
CA LYS A 796 -51.65 -14.73 2.78
C LYS A 796 -53.10 -15.22 2.88
N ASN A 797 -53.62 -15.42 4.10
CA ASN A 797 -54.99 -15.87 4.34
C ASN A 797 -56.08 -14.77 4.27
N ARG A 798 -55.72 -13.51 3.93
CA ARG A 798 -56.69 -12.42 3.68
C ARG A 798 -56.89 -12.11 2.18
N LYS A 799 -56.31 -12.91 1.29
CA LYS A 799 -56.45 -12.80 -0.18
C LYS A 799 -56.98 -14.09 -0.85
N GLN A 800 -57.53 -15.00 -0.06
CA GLN A 800 -58.54 -15.99 -0.47
C GLN A 800 -59.84 -15.60 0.23
#